data_AF-A0AAV6IGZ0-F1
#
_entry.id   AF-A0AAV6IGZ0-F1
#
_cell.length_a   1.000
_cell.length_b   1.000
_cell.length_c   1.000
_cell.angle_alpha   90.00
_cell.angle_beta   90.00
_cell.angle_gamma   90.00
#
_symmetry.space_group_name_H-M   'P 1'
#
loop_
_entity.id
_entity.type
_entity.pdbx_description
1 polymer ?
#
loop_
_entity_poly.entity_id
_entity_poly.type
_entity_poly.pdbx_seq_one_letter_code
_entity_poly.pdbx_strand_id
1 'polypeptide(L)'
;MGSTEDQHPNPYTLPDPSSIQPLLSKPYPPSLTQEPIALPSDPDPDQSNYLQISYHSGPRPVKDLPFLILFALFVLSTFAFGIFASVSRNPDSSSVSSYVYDSNSTSCVLDSSLSTNHPSLNSTLSSSLIWTLVITLIISVPFVLSVLLLLKHFTKQVVYISLPLFIIVPILINVYWFVACTVDSSCSDLFPLVYRILVLVFVFLVIGVVVWIVVVNWHRVELTVNIIGVASHALWRNLGLFGVLPALTLGLVVYYVPIVVFLVFANENGEIVVRYKSEEYYCAWKQDSWVPAYYALGILTMLWSAAAMVEAQVYVTSGTIAQWYFSKDDSGPRRSIRNSLRNAFGPSSGTVCLSGLLICVVRVVRAMVDSARQEGAPGMVKIVLQCCVNTLLSAFDFLNKFTINFAAITGESYCTSARMAYELLKRNLLSAVFVETVSTRLLAGIAFVFSAIYAVVVSSTFRPSFCLQVTVLTVAYIASLLVCAILNSVSDLGADSYFVAAMAWVLLLVVLSYFVHVLDNVIDTVYVCYAIDRDRGEATTGMWVTEECKSSFMEMKWKKVHRYIVFKIDEGSRLVTVDKVGGPGEGYDDLAASLPKDDCRYAVFDFDFVTVDKCRKSKIFFIAWSPTASRIRAKMLYATSKDGLRRALDGIHYEVQATDPTEMGIDVIQDRAN
;
A
#
# COMPACT_ATOMS: atom_id res chain seq x y z
N MET A 1 1.82 66.80 27.55
CA MET A 1 1.17 66.49 28.85
C MET A 1 -0.29 66.24 28.54
N GLY A 2 -0.96 65.12 28.81
CA GLY A 2 -0.68 63.75 29.32
C GLY A 2 -1.78 62.84 28.70
N SER A 3 -1.63 61.52 28.51
CA SER A 3 -1.70 60.43 29.52
C SER A 3 -2.89 60.57 30.48
N THR A 4 -3.76 59.60 30.80
CA THR A 4 -4.00 58.16 30.51
C THR A 4 -5.27 57.76 31.32
N GLU A 5 -5.73 56.50 31.20
CA GLU A 5 -6.61 55.73 32.14
C GLU A 5 -8.13 56.05 32.14
N ASP A 6 -9.08 55.13 32.39
CA ASP A 6 -9.19 53.65 32.42
C ASP A 6 -10.69 53.33 32.71
N GLN A 7 -11.20 52.14 32.34
CA GLN A 7 -12.07 51.24 33.14
C GLN A 7 -13.03 50.30 32.35
N HIS A 8 -13.04 49.06 32.84
CA HIS A 8 -13.74 47.81 32.46
C HIS A 8 -15.29 47.81 32.69
N PRO A 9 -16.10 46.85 32.17
CA PRO A 9 -16.24 45.48 32.76
C PRO A 9 -16.65 44.28 31.83
N ASN A 10 -16.69 43.09 32.46
CA ASN A 10 -16.88 41.65 32.06
C ASN A 10 -18.35 41.22 31.64
N PRO A 11 -18.72 39.91 31.41
CA PRO A 11 -18.56 39.04 30.23
C PRO A 11 -19.88 38.27 29.80
N TYR A 12 -19.77 37.25 28.90
CA TYR A 12 -20.75 36.21 28.46
C TYR A 12 -21.57 36.42 27.17
N THR A 13 -21.28 35.66 26.11
CA THR A 13 -22.17 34.66 25.46
C THR A 13 -21.47 33.94 24.28
N LEU A 14 -21.75 32.64 24.12
CA LEU A 14 -21.21 31.70 23.11
C LEU A 14 -21.58 32.06 21.65
N PRO A 15 -20.82 31.52 20.67
CA PRO A 15 -21.44 31.08 19.41
C PRO A 15 -21.11 29.64 18.99
N ASP A 16 -22.12 29.00 18.40
CA ASP A 16 -22.14 27.68 17.77
C ASP A 16 -21.25 27.57 16.50
N PRO A 17 -20.90 26.34 16.05
CA PRO A 17 -20.00 26.09 14.93
C PRO A 17 -20.75 25.69 13.64
N SER A 18 -20.50 26.34 12.51
CA SER A 18 -20.56 25.71 11.17
C SER A 18 -20.13 26.65 10.02
N SER A 19 -19.56 26.04 8.98
CA SER A 19 -19.14 26.56 7.66
C SER A 19 -17.70 27.10 7.55
N ILE A 20 -16.78 26.16 7.30
CA ILE A 20 -15.44 26.42 6.78
C ILE A 20 -15.54 26.61 5.26
N GLN A 21 -15.36 27.85 4.79
CA GLN A 21 -14.96 28.18 3.42
C GLN A 21 -13.43 28.05 3.26
N PRO A 22 -12.88 27.64 2.11
CA PRO A 22 -11.46 27.76 1.84
C PRO A 22 -11.16 29.09 1.11
N LEU A 23 -10.53 30.01 1.83
CA LEU A 23 -9.78 31.19 1.36
C LEU A 23 -8.28 30.82 1.35
N LEU A 24 -7.36 31.30 0.53
CA LEU A 24 -7.34 32.20 -0.62
C LEU A 24 -5.90 32.14 -1.18
N SER A 25 -5.74 32.38 -2.48
CA SER A 25 -4.54 32.71 -3.24
C SER A 25 -3.53 33.68 -2.59
N LYS A 26 -2.26 33.59 -3.00
CA LYS A 26 -1.25 34.67 -2.88
C LYS A 26 -0.58 34.99 -4.24
N PRO A 27 -0.03 36.21 -4.42
CA PRO A 27 0.13 36.89 -5.72
C PRO A 27 1.54 36.82 -6.33
N TYR A 28 1.63 37.10 -7.64
CA TYR A 28 2.83 37.25 -8.49
C TYR A 28 3.69 38.50 -8.16
N PRO A 29 4.98 38.49 -8.54
CA PRO A 29 5.75 39.69 -8.93
C PRO A 29 5.93 39.82 -10.47
N PRO A 30 6.34 41.01 -10.99
CA PRO A 30 6.07 41.42 -12.37
C PRO A 30 7.14 41.03 -13.41
N SER A 31 6.67 41.02 -14.66
CA SER A 31 7.32 40.83 -15.96
C SER A 31 8.52 41.75 -16.27
N LEU A 32 9.51 41.24 -17.02
CA LEU A 32 10.35 42.02 -17.94
C LEU A 32 10.89 41.16 -19.12
N THR A 33 10.53 41.65 -20.31
CA THR A 33 11.27 41.64 -21.60
C THR A 33 11.32 40.40 -22.48
N GLN A 34 11.00 40.67 -23.76
CA GLN A 34 10.71 39.80 -24.88
C GLN A 34 11.83 39.97 -25.93
N GLU A 35 12.37 38.87 -26.47
CA GLU A 35 13.20 38.87 -27.69
C GLU A 35 12.75 37.74 -28.64
N PRO A 36 12.96 37.86 -29.97
CA PRO A 36 12.08 37.26 -30.97
C PRO A 36 12.59 35.94 -31.60
N ILE A 37 11.63 35.02 -31.79
CA ILE A 37 11.38 34.12 -32.94
C ILE A 37 12.60 33.49 -33.63
N ALA A 38 12.76 32.17 -33.41
CA ALA A 38 13.35 31.24 -34.38
C ALA A 38 12.32 30.12 -34.69
N LEU A 39 12.14 29.82 -35.98
CA LEU A 39 11.23 28.80 -36.52
C LEU A 39 11.55 27.38 -35.98
N PRO A 40 10.54 26.49 -35.81
CA PRO A 40 10.79 25.14 -35.35
C PRO A 40 11.22 24.22 -36.50
N SER A 41 12.36 23.55 -36.30
CA SER A 41 12.79 22.34 -37.03
C SER A 41 12.14 21.10 -36.41
N ASP A 42 11.69 20.19 -37.29
CA ASP A 42 11.18 18.82 -37.16
C ASP A 42 10.85 18.19 -35.78
N PRO A 43 9.75 17.40 -35.68
CA PRO A 43 9.36 16.74 -34.44
C PRO A 43 10.24 15.51 -34.14
N ASP A 44 11.00 15.57 -33.05
CA ASP A 44 11.58 14.38 -32.40
C ASP A 44 10.46 13.40 -31.96
N PRO A 45 10.62 12.08 -32.16
CA PRO A 45 9.59 11.09 -31.86
C PRO A 45 9.45 10.73 -30.36
N ASP A 46 10.16 11.37 -29.45
CA ASP A 46 10.29 10.93 -28.04
C ASP A 46 9.61 11.83 -26.98
N GLN A 47 8.58 12.60 -27.36
CA GLN A 47 7.77 13.28 -26.36
C GLN A 47 6.78 12.30 -25.69
N SER A 48 7.25 11.69 -24.61
CA SER A 48 6.54 10.82 -23.66
C SER A 48 5.02 10.98 -23.72
N ASN A 49 4.36 9.99 -24.34
CA ASN A 49 2.94 9.75 -24.19
C ASN A 49 2.62 9.80 -22.69
N TYR A 50 1.87 10.82 -22.26
CA TYR A 50 1.24 10.79 -20.96
C TYR A 50 0.24 9.64 -21.05
N LEU A 51 0.64 8.45 -20.60
CA LEU A 51 -0.24 7.32 -20.33
C LEU A 51 -1.28 7.88 -19.35
N GLN A 52 -2.41 8.32 -19.89
CA GLN A 52 -3.46 8.90 -19.09
C GLN A 52 -4.11 7.75 -18.32
N ILE A 53 -3.67 7.61 -17.08
CA ILE A 53 -4.08 6.56 -16.16
C ILE A 53 -5.54 6.83 -15.79
N SER A 54 -6.48 6.06 -16.31
CA SER A 54 -7.89 6.06 -15.92
C SER A 54 -8.24 4.80 -15.15
N TYR A 55 -9.04 4.92 -14.08
CA TYR A 55 -9.57 3.75 -13.38
C TYR A 55 -10.54 3.01 -14.30
N HIS A 56 -10.28 1.72 -14.57
CA HIS A 56 -11.14 0.90 -15.43
C HIS A 56 -12.11 0.07 -14.59
N SER A 57 -13.38 0.48 -14.56
CA SER A 57 -14.48 -0.17 -13.84
C SER A 57 -15.17 -1.31 -14.61
N GLY A 58 -14.92 -1.42 -15.93
CA GLY A 58 -15.52 -2.42 -16.82
C GLY A 58 -14.89 -3.82 -16.73
N PRO A 59 -15.44 -4.81 -17.47
CA PRO A 59 -14.89 -6.15 -17.56
C PRO A 59 -13.44 -6.10 -18.10
N ARG A 60 -12.54 -6.82 -17.43
CA ARG A 60 -11.10 -6.80 -17.74
C ARG A 60 -10.72 -8.01 -18.61
N PRO A 61 -9.92 -7.83 -19.67
CA PRO A 61 -9.38 -8.94 -20.43
C PRO A 61 -8.37 -9.73 -19.60
N VAL A 62 -8.17 -11.01 -19.93
CA VAL A 62 -7.15 -11.85 -19.28
C VAL A 62 -5.76 -11.37 -19.70
N LYS A 63 -4.87 -11.10 -18.73
CA LYS A 63 -3.50 -10.64 -18.96
C LYS A 63 -2.49 -11.65 -18.40
N ASP A 64 -1.29 -11.66 -18.96
CA ASP A 64 -0.15 -12.45 -18.47
C ASP A 64 -0.43 -13.96 -18.30
N LEU A 65 -1.29 -14.51 -19.17
CA LEU A 65 -1.74 -15.91 -19.14
C LEU A 65 -0.60 -16.97 -19.06
N PRO A 66 0.56 -16.81 -19.75
CA PRO A 66 1.63 -17.81 -19.67
C PRO A 66 2.15 -18.05 -18.25
N PHE A 67 2.19 -17.01 -17.41
CA PHE A 67 2.67 -17.13 -16.03
C PHE A 67 1.65 -17.81 -15.12
N LEU A 68 0.36 -17.63 -15.40
CA LEU A 68 -0.70 -18.41 -14.74
C LEU A 68 -0.61 -19.89 -15.10
N ILE A 69 -0.40 -20.21 -16.38
CA ILE A 69 -0.21 -21.59 -16.85
C ILE A 69 1.01 -22.20 -16.17
N LEU A 70 2.14 -21.47 -16.12
CA LEU A 70 3.35 -21.94 -15.46
C LEU A 70 3.11 -22.22 -13.97
N PHE A 71 2.44 -21.31 -13.27
CA PHE A 71 2.08 -21.52 -11.86
C PHE A 71 1.22 -22.77 -11.68
N ALA A 72 0.19 -22.95 -12.51
CA ALA A 72 -0.66 -24.14 -12.47
C ALA A 72 0.13 -25.43 -12.73
N LEU A 73 1.10 -25.43 -13.65
CA LEU A 73 1.96 -26.58 -13.90
C LEU A 73 2.83 -26.95 -12.69
N PHE A 74 3.39 -25.96 -11.99
CA PHE A 74 4.16 -26.20 -10.76
C PHE A 74 3.29 -26.82 -9.66
N VAL A 75 2.09 -26.29 -9.47
CA VAL A 75 1.12 -26.85 -8.50
C VAL A 75 0.74 -28.27 -8.90
N LEU A 76 0.30 -28.50 -10.14
CA LEU A 76 -0.11 -29.83 -10.62
C LEU A 76 1.02 -30.85 -10.52
N SER A 77 2.26 -30.47 -10.88
CA SER A 77 3.43 -31.33 -10.74
C SER A 77 3.70 -31.70 -9.29
N THR A 78 3.65 -30.73 -8.36
CA THR A 78 3.86 -30.96 -6.93
C THR A 78 2.84 -31.94 -6.35
N PHE A 79 1.57 -31.82 -6.74
CA PHE A 79 0.52 -32.75 -6.32
C PHE A 79 0.67 -34.12 -6.98
N ALA A 80 1.01 -34.18 -8.27
CA ALA A 80 1.18 -35.46 -8.99
C ALA A 80 2.32 -36.30 -8.39
N PHE A 81 3.50 -35.69 -8.18
CA PHE A 81 4.61 -36.37 -7.51
C PHE A 81 4.32 -36.69 -6.04
N GLY A 82 3.54 -35.85 -5.35
CA GLY A 82 3.12 -36.13 -3.98
C GLY A 82 2.19 -37.34 -3.86
N ILE A 83 1.25 -37.49 -4.79
CA ILE A 83 0.38 -38.68 -4.89
C ILE A 83 1.23 -39.92 -5.20
N PHE A 84 2.18 -39.81 -6.14
CA PHE A 84 3.11 -40.91 -6.44
C PHE A 84 3.95 -41.32 -5.21
N ALA A 85 4.45 -40.34 -4.45
CA ALA A 85 5.20 -40.55 -3.20
C ALA A 85 4.34 -41.23 -2.12
N SER A 86 3.06 -40.87 -2.03
CA SER A 86 2.13 -41.48 -1.08
C SER A 86 1.82 -42.95 -1.40
N VAL A 87 1.83 -43.33 -2.68
CA VAL A 87 1.54 -44.71 -3.12
C VAL A 87 2.77 -45.60 -3.03
N SER A 88 3.96 -45.05 -3.29
CA SER A 88 5.22 -45.81 -3.35
C SER A 88 5.93 -45.96 -1.99
N ARG A 89 5.26 -45.61 -0.88
CA ARG A 89 5.81 -45.61 0.47
C ARG A 89 6.35 -46.98 0.88
N ASN A 90 7.57 -47.00 1.40
CA ASN A 90 8.14 -48.18 2.03
C ASN A 90 7.81 -48.20 3.54
N PRO A 91 7.05 -49.21 4.04
CA PRO A 91 6.66 -49.30 5.45
C PRO A 91 7.85 -49.51 6.40
N ASP A 92 8.99 -49.99 5.90
CA ASP A 92 10.16 -50.30 6.73
C ASP A 92 10.93 -49.05 7.21
N SER A 93 10.59 -47.87 6.67
CA SER A 93 11.20 -46.57 7.00
C SER A 93 11.09 -46.17 8.48
N SER A 94 9.96 -46.46 9.14
CA SER A 94 9.77 -46.15 10.57
C SER A 94 10.52 -47.10 11.50
N SER A 95 10.94 -48.26 10.99
CA SER A 95 11.63 -49.32 11.75
C SER A 95 13.15 -49.30 11.58
N VAL A 96 13.75 -48.27 10.97
CA VAL A 96 15.21 -48.22 10.70
C VAL A 96 16.06 -48.41 11.96
N SER A 97 15.62 -47.89 13.11
CA SER A 97 16.32 -48.06 14.40
C SER A 97 16.27 -49.49 14.96
N SER A 98 15.34 -50.32 14.48
CA SER A 98 15.25 -51.73 14.83
C SER A 98 16.04 -52.64 13.86
N TYR A 99 16.72 -52.11 12.84
CA TYR A 99 17.56 -52.92 11.97
C TYR A 99 19.02 -52.88 12.45
N VAL A 100 19.59 -54.06 12.71
CA VAL A 100 21.00 -54.24 13.10
C VAL A 100 21.76 -54.92 11.95
N TYR A 101 23.03 -54.54 11.77
CA TYR A 101 23.89 -55.14 10.75
C TYR A 101 24.28 -56.57 11.15
N ASP A 102 23.94 -57.54 10.31
CA ASP A 102 24.34 -58.94 10.49
C ASP A 102 25.56 -59.26 9.63
N SER A 103 26.65 -59.67 10.28
CA SER A 103 27.93 -59.99 9.62
C SER A 103 27.89 -61.28 8.81
N ASN A 104 26.92 -62.18 9.06
CA ASN A 104 26.79 -63.43 8.31
C ASN A 104 26.06 -63.27 6.96
N SER A 105 25.05 -62.40 6.91
CA SER A 105 24.25 -62.16 5.70
C SER A 105 24.68 -60.92 4.91
N THR A 106 25.63 -60.12 5.43
CA THR A 106 26.03 -58.80 4.88
C THR A 106 24.84 -57.85 4.67
N SER A 107 23.78 -58.04 5.46
CA SER A 107 22.49 -57.36 5.29
C SER A 107 21.94 -56.86 6.62
N CYS A 108 20.98 -55.94 6.57
CA CYS A 108 20.32 -55.39 7.73
C CYS A 108 19.13 -56.26 8.12
N VAL A 109 19.09 -56.75 9.37
CA VAL A 109 18.04 -57.66 9.86
C VAL A 109 17.29 -57.01 11.02
N LEU A 110 15.97 -57.25 11.10
CA LEU A 110 15.08 -56.69 12.11
C LEU A 110 15.33 -57.33 13.48
N ASP A 111 15.70 -56.51 14.47
CA ASP A 111 15.89 -56.89 15.87
C ASP A 111 14.56 -56.74 16.64
N SER A 112 14.07 -57.86 17.16
CA SER A 112 12.70 -58.01 17.69
C SER A 112 12.48 -57.53 19.13
N SER A 113 13.41 -56.76 19.71
CA SER A 113 13.31 -56.34 21.12
C SER A 113 13.47 -54.84 21.32
N LEU A 114 12.42 -54.03 21.07
CA LEU A 114 12.28 -52.70 21.69
C LEU A 114 10.83 -52.19 21.64
N SER A 115 10.24 -52.03 22.82
CA SER A 115 8.96 -51.34 23.07
C SER A 115 9.24 -49.94 23.63
N THR A 116 8.78 -48.88 22.97
CA THR A 116 8.93 -47.50 23.45
C THR A 116 7.61 -46.96 24.00
N ASN A 117 7.63 -46.59 25.28
CA ASN A 117 6.58 -45.82 25.96
C ASN A 117 6.58 -44.36 25.50
N HIS A 118 5.39 -43.81 25.25
CA HIS A 118 5.20 -42.38 25.03
C HIS A 118 4.86 -41.66 26.34
N PRO A 119 5.41 -40.46 26.59
CA PRO A 119 5.02 -39.64 27.73
C PRO A 119 3.70 -38.91 27.44
N SER A 120 2.78 -38.94 28.40
CA SER A 120 1.55 -38.15 28.41
C SER A 120 1.85 -36.72 28.89
N LEU A 121 1.51 -35.71 28.08
CA LEU A 121 1.60 -34.30 28.47
C LEU A 121 0.45 -33.90 29.42
N ASN A 122 0.82 -33.23 30.52
CA ASN A 122 -0.06 -32.71 31.56
C ASN A 122 -1.04 -31.64 31.04
N SER A 123 -2.30 -31.73 31.46
CA SER A 123 -3.47 -31.02 30.89
C SER A 123 -3.86 -29.71 31.61
N THR A 124 -3.23 -29.33 32.71
CA THR A 124 -3.72 -28.24 33.58
C THR A 124 -3.28 -26.84 33.14
N LEU A 125 -2.10 -26.68 32.53
CA LEU A 125 -1.62 -25.40 31.98
C LEU A 125 -2.42 -24.96 30.73
N SER A 126 -3.02 -25.91 30.02
CA SER A 126 -3.71 -25.67 28.74
C SER A 126 -4.96 -24.80 28.88
N SER A 127 -5.79 -25.03 29.90
CA SER A 127 -7.12 -24.39 29.99
C SER A 127 -7.04 -22.89 30.27
N SER A 128 -6.21 -22.46 31.22
CA SER A 128 -6.03 -21.04 31.56
C SER A 128 -5.37 -20.23 30.43
N LEU A 129 -4.43 -20.85 29.70
CA LEU A 129 -3.82 -20.27 28.51
C LEU A 129 -4.85 -20.10 27.39
N ILE A 130 -5.68 -21.12 27.12
CA ILE A 130 -6.72 -21.07 26.07
C ILE A 130 -7.70 -19.93 26.35
N TRP A 131 -8.24 -19.81 27.58
CA TRP A 131 -9.18 -18.75 27.91
C TRP A 131 -8.56 -17.35 27.83
N THR A 132 -7.30 -17.20 28.24
CA THR A 132 -6.58 -15.92 28.14
C THR A 132 -6.37 -15.52 26.68
N LEU A 133 -6.00 -16.46 25.79
CA LEU A 133 -5.84 -16.22 24.35
C LEU A 133 -7.18 -15.91 23.66
N VAL A 134 -8.27 -16.55 24.08
CA VAL A 134 -9.62 -16.27 23.56
C VAL A 134 -10.08 -14.87 23.98
N ILE A 135 -9.92 -14.51 25.26
CA ILE A 135 -10.32 -13.19 25.77
C ILE A 135 -9.50 -12.07 25.09
N THR A 136 -8.19 -12.26 24.96
CA THR A 136 -7.31 -11.29 24.27
C THR A 136 -7.69 -11.14 22.79
N LEU A 137 -8.03 -12.22 22.09
CA LEU A 137 -8.53 -12.15 20.71
C LEU A 137 -9.86 -11.37 20.62
N ILE A 138 -10.80 -11.60 21.54
CA ILE A 138 -12.09 -10.88 21.57
C ILE A 138 -11.87 -9.39 21.83
N ILE A 139 -10.99 -9.03 22.77
CA ILE A 139 -10.69 -7.63 23.12
C ILE A 139 -9.84 -6.94 22.03
N SER A 140 -9.09 -7.69 21.23
CA SER A 140 -8.29 -7.11 20.15
C SER A 140 -9.13 -6.42 19.07
N VAL A 141 -10.36 -6.91 18.80
CA VAL A 141 -11.26 -6.33 17.79
C VAL A 141 -11.72 -4.91 18.14
N PRO A 142 -12.35 -4.64 19.32
CA PRO A 142 -12.73 -3.28 19.69
C PRO A 142 -11.50 -2.37 19.85
N PHE A 143 -10.34 -2.92 20.22
CA PHE A 143 -9.10 -2.17 20.29
C PHE A 143 -8.64 -1.69 18.91
N VAL A 144 -8.59 -2.58 17.91
CA VAL A 144 -8.26 -2.23 16.53
C VAL A 144 -9.26 -1.21 15.96
N LEU A 145 -10.56 -1.40 16.22
CA LEU A 145 -11.59 -0.43 15.81
C LEU A 145 -11.41 0.93 16.49
N SER A 146 -11.03 0.96 17.76
CA SER A 146 -10.73 2.18 18.50
C SER A 146 -9.54 2.93 17.90
N VAL A 147 -8.43 2.22 17.61
CA VAL A 147 -7.26 2.81 16.93
C VAL A 147 -7.63 3.35 15.54
N LEU A 148 -8.44 2.61 14.78
CA LEU A 148 -8.93 3.07 13.47
C LEU A 148 -9.83 4.31 13.59
N LEU A 149 -10.70 4.37 14.59
CA LEU A 149 -11.55 5.54 14.86
C LEU A 149 -10.73 6.77 15.28
N LEU A 150 -9.69 6.56 16.08
CA LEU A 150 -8.74 7.58 16.51
C LEU A 150 -7.97 8.14 15.31
N LEU A 151 -7.45 7.27 14.44
CA LEU A 151 -6.80 7.66 13.20
C LEU A 151 -7.74 8.34 12.22
N LYS A 152 -9.04 7.99 12.19
CA LYS A 152 -10.04 8.62 11.32
C LYS A 152 -10.39 10.05 11.73
N HIS A 153 -10.63 10.31 13.02
CA HIS A 153 -11.10 11.62 13.49
C HIS A 153 -9.96 12.56 13.92
N PHE A 154 -8.88 11.99 14.44
CA PHE A 154 -7.79 12.74 15.05
C PHE A 154 -6.43 12.47 14.39
N THR A 155 -6.41 12.18 13.07
CA THR A 155 -5.16 11.84 12.35
C THR A 155 -4.04 12.84 12.62
N LYS A 156 -4.39 14.13 12.56
CA LYS A 156 -3.46 15.23 12.75
C LYS A 156 -2.84 15.19 14.14
N GLN A 157 -3.65 15.08 15.19
CA GLN A 157 -3.16 15.02 16.57
C GLN A 157 -2.32 13.77 16.80
N VAL A 158 -2.76 12.61 16.31
CA VAL A 158 -2.08 11.33 16.50
C VAL A 158 -0.69 11.35 15.87
N VAL A 159 -0.58 11.80 14.61
CA VAL A 159 0.72 11.89 13.92
C VAL A 159 1.63 12.90 14.63
N TYR A 160 1.16 14.10 14.96
CA TYR A 160 2.01 15.10 15.62
C TYR A 160 2.43 14.72 17.05
N ILE A 161 1.63 13.94 17.78
CA ILE A 161 2.02 13.42 19.10
C ILE A 161 3.01 12.25 18.95
N SER A 162 2.85 11.41 17.93
CA SER A 162 3.73 10.25 17.71
C SER A 162 5.12 10.62 17.18
N LEU A 163 5.26 11.70 16.41
CA LEU A 163 6.57 12.18 15.90
C LEU A 163 7.61 12.47 17.00
N PRO A 164 7.33 13.26 18.04
CA PRO A 164 8.28 13.47 19.14
C PRO A 164 8.50 12.20 19.96
N LEU A 165 7.50 11.33 20.12
CA LEU A 165 7.68 10.04 20.78
C LEU A 165 8.70 9.16 20.05
N PHE A 166 8.71 9.19 18.71
CA PHE A 166 9.68 8.46 17.89
C PHE A 166 11.12 8.96 18.08
N ILE A 167 11.31 10.21 18.53
CA ILE A 167 12.62 10.79 18.83
C ILE A 167 12.98 10.49 20.30
N ILE A 168 12.04 10.69 21.22
CA ILE A 168 12.26 10.55 22.66
C ILE A 168 12.54 9.10 23.05
N VAL A 169 11.79 8.14 22.52
CA VAL A 169 11.93 6.72 22.93
C VAL A 169 13.33 6.17 22.63
N PRO A 170 13.91 6.30 21.42
CA PRO A 170 15.29 5.88 21.17
C PRO A 170 16.33 6.61 22.02
N ILE A 171 16.13 7.90 22.33
CA ILE A 171 17.01 8.65 23.25
C ILE A 171 17.01 7.99 24.63
N LEU A 172 15.82 7.71 25.16
CA LEU A 172 15.68 7.08 26.48
C LEU A 172 16.29 5.68 26.50
N ILE A 173 16.05 4.86 25.46
CA ILE A 173 16.63 3.52 25.35
C ILE A 173 18.16 3.59 25.28
N ASN A 174 18.72 4.53 24.52
CA ASN A 174 20.16 4.72 24.37
C ASN A 174 20.81 5.13 25.70
N VAL A 175 20.23 6.12 26.39
CA VAL A 175 20.70 6.56 27.71
C VAL A 175 20.57 5.43 28.73
N TYR A 176 19.44 4.70 28.73
CA TYR A 176 19.22 3.56 29.60
C TYR A 176 20.26 2.46 29.36
N TRP A 177 20.51 2.08 28.10
CA TRP A 177 21.51 1.06 27.77
C TRP A 177 22.90 1.46 28.26
N PHE A 178 23.27 2.74 28.07
CA PHE A 178 24.53 3.27 28.57
C PHE A 178 24.64 3.15 30.10
N VAL A 179 23.62 3.63 30.83
CA VAL A 179 23.59 3.59 32.31
C VAL A 179 23.57 2.15 32.82
N ALA A 180 22.68 1.30 32.30
CA ALA A 180 22.57 -0.10 32.69
C ALA A 180 23.90 -0.85 32.48
N CYS A 181 24.56 -0.64 31.35
CA CYS A 181 25.84 -1.29 31.06
C CYS A 181 27.02 -0.70 31.86
N THR A 182 26.90 0.53 32.40
CA THR A 182 27.88 1.08 33.36
C THR A 182 27.73 0.55 34.77
N VAL A 183 26.52 0.19 35.19
CA VAL A 183 26.23 -0.29 36.54
C VAL A 183 26.41 -1.82 36.64
N ASP A 184 26.03 -2.56 35.60
CA ASP A 184 26.16 -4.01 35.57
C ASP A 184 27.60 -4.44 35.26
N SER A 185 28.22 -5.16 36.19
CA SER A 185 29.61 -5.62 36.08
C SER A 185 29.80 -6.50 34.84
N SER A 186 28.86 -7.40 34.57
CA SER A 186 28.90 -8.34 33.45
C SER A 186 28.93 -7.63 32.09
N CYS A 187 28.01 -6.67 31.88
CA CYS A 187 28.01 -5.85 30.67
C CYS A 187 29.25 -4.96 30.56
N SER A 188 29.75 -4.49 31.72
CA SER A 188 30.87 -3.56 31.75
C SER A 188 32.20 -4.19 31.32
N ASP A 189 32.39 -5.47 31.60
CA ASP A 189 33.58 -6.23 31.19
C ASP A 189 33.55 -6.58 29.69
N LEU A 190 32.35 -6.81 29.13
CA LEU A 190 32.13 -7.13 27.71
C LEU A 190 32.36 -5.94 26.77
N PHE A 191 32.01 -4.73 27.21
CA PHE A 191 32.11 -3.53 26.38
C PHE A 191 32.99 -2.47 27.04
N PRO A 192 34.18 -2.15 26.52
CA PRO A 192 35.03 -1.11 27.09
C PRO A 192 34.33 0.27 27.03
N LEU A 193 34.66 1.14 27.98
CA LEU A 193 34.02 2.46 28.15
C LEU A 193 34.03 3.31 26.87
N VAL A 194 35.13 3.24 26.10
CA VAL A 194 35.27 3.93 24.80
C VAL A 194 34.21 3.46 23.80
N TYR A 195 33.93 2.16 23.73
CA TYR A 195 32.91 1.61 22.83
C TYR A 195 31.50 2.10 23.23
N ARG A 196 31.20 2.15 24.54
CA ARG A 196 29.90 2.63 25.02
C ARG A 196 29.66 4.10 24.69
N ILE A 197 30.67 4.95 24.86
CA ILE A 197 30.60 6.37 24.46
C ILE A 197 30.41 6.48 22.94
N LEU A 198 31.13 5.68 22.16
CA LEU A 198 31.02 5.70 20.70
C LEU A 198 29.60 5.33 20.25
N VAL A 199 29.01 4.27 20.81
CA VAL A 199 27.61 3.87 20.53
C VAL A 199 26.64 4.98 20.94
N LEU A 200 26.81 5.57 22.13
CA LEU A 200 25.96 6.65 22.63
C LEU A 200 25.94 7.83 21.64
N VAL A 201 27.12 8.32 21.24
CA VAL A 201 27.29 9.45 20.30
C VAL A 201 26.77 9.09 18.92
N PHE A 202 27.05 7.89 18.42
CA PHE A 202 26.59 7.42 17.12
C PHE A 202 25.06 7.42 17.03
N VAL A 203 24.39 6.87 18.04
CA VAL A 203 22.92 6.83 18.07
C VAL A 203 22.32 8.24 18.17
N PHE A 204 22.91 9.15 18.97
CA PHE A 204 22.48 10.55 18.98
C PHE A 204 22.65 11.26 17.63
N LEU A 205 23.74 10.98 16.91
CA LEU A 205 23.96 11.52 15.57
C LEU A 205 22.88 11.02 14.60
N VAL A 206 22.59 9.72 14.60
CA VAL A 206 21.52 9.13 13.78
C VAL A 206 20.16 9.78 14.09
N ILE A 207 19.83 9.99 15.37
CA ILE A 207 18.61 10.68 15.78
C ILE A 207 18.60 12.12 15.28
N GLY A 208 19.72 12.84 15.39
CA GLY A 208 19.86 14.20 14.85
C GLY A 208 19.62 14.27 13.34
N VAL A 209 20.13 13.30 12.58
CA VAL A 209 19.87 13.19 11.13
C VAL A 209 18.39 12.94 10.84
N VAL A 210 17.73 12.05 11.60
CA VAL A 210 16.29 11.79 11.45
C VAL A 210 15.47 13.05 11.72
N VAL A 211 15.77 13.78 12.80
CA VAL A 211 15.10 15.04 13.12
C VAL A 211 15.30 16.06 12.01
N TRP A 212 16.53 16.20 11.51
CA TRP A 212 16.83 17.10 10.40
C TRP A 212 16.04 16.75 9.14
N ILE A 213 15.95 15.46 8.77
CA ILE A 213 15.15 15.00 7.62
C ILE A 213 13.66 15.35 7.80
N VAL A 214 13.10 15.15 8.99
CA VAL A 214 11.68 15.46 9.28
C VAL A 214 11.42 16.96 9.20
N VAL A 215 12.31 17.79 9.77
CA VAL A 215 12.17 19.25 9.77
C VAL A 215 12.27 19.83 8.35
N VAL A 216 13.26 19.38 7.57
CA VAL A 216 13.45 19.83 6.17
C VAL A 216 12.24 19.47 5.30
N ASN A 217 11.60 18.33 5.57
CA ASN A 217 10.48 17.82 4.76
C ASN A 217 9.11 18.01 5.45
N TRP A 218 8.95 19.02 6.30
CA TRP A 218 7.71 19.22 7.06
C TRP A 218 6.44 19.30 6.19
N HIS A 219 6.53 19.93 5.01
CA HIS A 219 5.43 19.95 4.04
C HIS A 219 4.97 18.55 3.62
N ARG A 220 5.90 17.58 3.52
CA ARG A 220 5.54 16.19 3.18
C ARG A 220 4.90 15.45 4.34
N VAL A 221 5.21 15.83 5.59
CA VAL A 221 4.51 15.30 6.77
C VAL A 221 3.03 15.68 6.72
N GLU A 222 2.70 16.91 6.34
CA GLU A 222 1.31 17.35 6.18
C GLU A 222 0.56 16.55 5.10
N LEU A 223 1.21 16.31 3.96
CA LEU A 223 0.66 15.43 2.93
C LEU A 223 0.42 14.01 3.46
N THR A 224 1.38 13.43 4.19
CA THR A 224 1.23 12.10 4.81
C THR A 224 0.04 12.07 5.79
N VAL A 225 -0.15 13.10 6.61
CA VAL A 225 -1.30 13.20 7.54
C VAL A 225 -2.63 13.15 6.77
N ASN A 226 -2.74 13.91 5.68
CA ASN A 226 -3.95 13.93 4.86
C ASN A 226 -4.22 12.56 4.21
N ILE A 227 -3.18 11.90 3.69
CA ILE A 227 -3.28 10.56 3.09
C ILE A 227 -3.72 9.53 4.14
N ILE A 228 -3.11 9.53 5.34
CA ILE A 228 -3.48 8.61 6.42
C ILE A 228 -4.94 8.83 6.84
N GLY A 229 -5.41 10.09 6.85
CA GLY A 229 -6.81 10.41 7.17
C GLY A 229 -7.79 9.83 6.15
N VAL A 230 -7.50 10.03 4.85
CA VAL A 230 -8.31 9.46 3.76
C VAL A 230 -8.24 7.93 3.76
N ALA A 231 -7.06 7.34 3.97
CA ALA A 231 -6.87 5.90 4.08
C ALA A 231 -7.66 5.28 5.23
N SER A 232 -7.65 5.92 6.40
CA SER A 232 -8.41 5.48 7.58
C SER A 232 -9.92 5.55 7.33
N HIS A 233 -10.39 6.61 6.63
CA HIS A 233 -11.78 6.71 6.22
C HIS A 233 -12.17 5.61 5.20
N ALA A 234 -11.32 5.37 4.20
CA ALA A 234 -11.53 4.36 3.18
C ALA A 234 -11.60 2.95 3.79
N LEU A 235 -10.70 2.64 4.72
CA LEU A 235 -10.69 1.38 5.45
C LEU A 235 -11.91 1.22 6.37
N TRP A 236 -12.34 2.30 7.04
CA TRP A 236 -13.57 2.30 7.85
C TRP A 236 -14.84 2.00 7.02
N ARG A 237 -14.90 2.46 5.77
CA ARG A 237 -16.01 2.13 4.86
C ARG A 237 -15.94 0.69 4.33
N ASN A 238 -14.76 0.05 4.38
CA ASN A 238 -14.49 -1.27 3.83
C ASN A 238 -13.94 -2.25 4.88
N LEU A 239 -14.54 -2.28 6.09
CA LEU A 239 -14.11 -3.15 7.20
C LEU A 239 -14.10 -4.65 6.86
N GLY A 240 -14.83 -5.07 5.82
CA GLY A 240 -14.79 -6.44 5.29
C GLY A 240 -13.39 -6.90 4.88
N LEU A 241 -12.46 -5.98 4.57
CA LEU A 241 -11.06 -6.32 4.30
C LEU A 241 -10.39 -7.02 5.49
N PHE A 242 -10.74 -6.67 6.73
CA PHE A 242 -10.19 -7.35 7.92
C PHE A 242 -10.59 -8.81 8.03
N GLY A 243 -11.72 -9.22 7.45
CA GLY A 243 -12.14 -10.63 7.41
C GLY A 243 -11.66 -11.37 6.16
N VAL A 244 -11.61 -10.69 5.02
CA VAL A 244 -11.27 -11.33 3.73
C VAL A 244 -9.79 -11.66 3.62
N LEU A 245 -8.88 -10.77 4.02
CA LEU A 245 -7.44 -11.01 3.86
C LEU A 245 -6.94 -12.18 4.75
N PRO A 246 -7.36 -12.33 6.03
CA PRO A 246 -6.98 -13.49 6.83
C PRO A 246 -7.64 -14.77 6.32
N ALA A 247 -8.85 -14.69 5.75
CA ALA A 247 -9.48 -15.84 5.11
C ALA A 247 -8.68 -16.32 3.89
N LEU A 248 -8.08 -15.40 3.12
CA LEU A 248 -7.15 -15.74 2.04
C LEU A 248 -5.87 -16.41 2.60
N THR A 249 -5.29 -15.87 3.68
CA THR A 249 -4.14 -16.48 4.36
C THR A 249 -4.47 -17.88 4.90
N LEU A 250 -5.66 -18.06 5.50
CA LEU A 250 -6.12 -19.35 5.98
C LEU A 250 -6.30 -20.35 4.83
N GLY A 251 -6.85 -19.90 3.70
CA GLY A 251 -6.93 -20.71 2.48
C GLY A 251 -5.56 -21.18 1.99
N LEU A 252 -4.54 -20.33 2.07
CA LEU A 252 -3.16 -20.71 1.75
C LEU A 252 -2.62 -21.77 2.72
N VAL A 253 -2.88 -21.63 4.03
CA VAL A 253 -2.49 -22.62 5.04
C VAL A 253 -3.14 -23.98 4.75
N VAL A 254 -4.44 -24.01 4.46
CA VAL A 254 -5.17 -25.23 4.09
C VAL A 254 -4.58 -25.87 2.82
N TYR A 255 -4.19 -25.05 1.84
CA TYR A 255 -3.49 -25.49 0.64
C TYR A 255 -2.11 -26.10 0.92
N TYR A 256 -1.38 -25.66 1.96
CA TYR A 256 -0.07 -26.21 2.32
C TYR A 256 -0.12 -27.55 3.05
N VAL A 257 -1.20 -27.82 3.81
CA VAL A 257 -1.35 -29.08 4.57
C VAL A 257 -1.07 -30.33 3.70
N PRO A 258 -1.71 -30.54 2.54
CA PRO A 258 -1.43 -31.72 1.72
C PRO A 258 0.01 -31.76 1.20
N ILE A 259 0.60 -30.62 0.84
CA ILE A 259 1.99 -30.55 0.34
C ILE A 259 2.97 -30.99 1.43
N VAL A 260 2.81 -30.49 2.66
CA VAL A 260 3.65 -30.89 3.79
C VAL A 260 3.51 -32.38 4.09
N VAL A 261 2.29 -32.91 4.07
CA VAL A 261 2.02 -34.35 4.23
C VAL A 261 2.72 -35.17 3.14
N PHE A 262 2.64 -34.75 1.87
CA PHE A 262 3.34 -35.43 0.79
C PHE A 262 4.86 -35.36 0.91
N LEU A 263 5.42 -34.25 1.38
CA LEU A 263 6.85 -34.16 1.66
C LEU A 263 7.28 -35.13 2.76
N VAL A 264 6.47 -35.30 3.82
CA VAL A 264 6.74 -36.30 4.87
C VAL A 264 6.72 -37.71 4.27
N PHE A 265 5.71 -38.05 3.46
CA PHE A 265 5.67 -39.36 2.79
C PHE A 265 6.81 -39.56 1.80
N ALA A 266 7.27 -38.52 1.11
CA ALA A 266 8.43 -38.62 0.23
C ALA A 266 9.71 -39.02 0.97
N ASN A 267 9.86 -38.64 2.25
CA ASN A 267 11.00 -39.07 3.07
C ASN A 267 11.01 -40.57 3.35
N GLU A 268 9.84 -41.20 3.33
CA GLU A 268 9.63 -42.64 3.56
C GLU A 268 9.81 -43.47 2.28
N ASN A 269 10.16 -42.85 1.15
CA ASN A 269 10.52 -43.54 -0.08
C ASN A 269 12.04 -43.76 -0.14
N GLY A 270 12.44 -45.01 -0.08
CA GLY A 270 13.85 -45.40 -0.06
C GLY A 270 14.09 -46.84 0.36
N GLU A 271 15.36 -47.15 0.54
CA GLU A 271 15.88 -48.47 0.91
C GLU A 271 16.81 -48.36 2.12
N ILE A 272 16.85 -49.43 2.93
CA ILE A 272 17.80 -49.56 4.04
C ILE A 272 19.12 -50.05 3.44
N VAL A 273 20.18 -49.27 3.61
CA VAL A 273 21.52 -49.62 3.13
C VAL A 273 22.52 -49.65 4.27
N VAL A 274 23.51 -50.53 4.14
CA VAL A 274 24.64 -50.60 5.06
C VAL A 274 25.56 -49.40 4.80
N ARG A 275 25.95 -48.70 5.86
CA ARG A 275 26.96 -47.63 5.83
C ARG A 275 28.09 -47.95 6.79
N TYR A 276 29.29 -47.52 6.43
CA TYR A 276 30.49 -47.65 7.23
C TYR A 276 30.88 -46.29 7.79
N LYS A 277 30.98 -46.15 9.12
CA LYS A 277 31.44 -44.93 9.79
C LYS A 277 32.14 -45.30 11.09
N SER A 278 33.31 -44.71 11.34
CA SER A 278 34.07 -44.91 12.58
C SER A 278 34.37 -46.38 12.92
N GLU A 279 34.79 -47.17 11.93
CA GLU A 279 35.14 -48.60 12.09
C GLU A 279 33.98 -49.57 12.37
N GLU A 280 32.73 -49.11 12.36
CA GLU A 280 31.53 -49.95 12.51
C GLU A 280 30.59 -49.86 11.30
N TYR A 281 29.97 -50.99 10.96
CA TYR A 281 28.89 -51.07 9.97
C TYR A 281 27.54 -50.87 10.66
N TYR A 282 26.74 -49.94 10.14
CA TYR A 282 25.41 -49.66 10.66
C TYR A 282 24.40 -49.52 9.52
N CYS A 283 23.13 -49.78 9.83
CA CYS A 283 22.03 -49.67 8.88
C CYS A 283 21.52 -48.23 8.85
N ALA A 284 21.44 -47.64 7.66
CA ALA A 284 20.98 -46.27 7.49
C ALA A 284 19.94 -46.18 6.37
N TRP A 285 18.97 -45.29 6.56
CA TRP A 285 18.01 -44.97 5.53
C TRP A 285 18.68 -44.24 4.35
N LYS A 286 18.46 -44.72 3.14
CA LYS A 286 18.86 -44.04 1.91
C LYS A 286 17.61 -43.74 1.11
N GLN A 287 17.33 -42.44 0.97
CA GLN A 287 16.24 -41.94 0.14
C GLN A 287 16.50 -42.24 -1.33
N ASP A 288 15.43 -42.39 -2.11
CA ASP A 288 15.51 -42.46 -3.56
C ASP A 288 16.06 -41.17 -4.17
N SER A 289 16.73 -41.28 -5.32
CA SER A 289 17.40 -40.15 -5.99
C SER A 289 16.46 -39.01 -6.40
N TRP A 290 15.16 -39.28 -6.59
CA TRP A 290 14.18 -38.27 -6.99
C TRP A 290 13.65 -37.45 -5.80
N VAL A 291 13.79 -37.94 -4.56
CA VAL A 291 13.24 -37.31 -3.35
C VAL A 291 13.78 -35.88 -3.15
N PRO A 292 15.10 -35.61 -3.20
CA PRO A 292 15.61 -34.24 -3.06
C PRO A 292 15.08 -33.26 -4.11
N ALA A 293 14.90 -33.73 -5.36
CA ALA A 293 14.35 -32.91 -6.43
C ALA A 293 12.87 -32.58 -6.18
N TYR A 294 12.09 -33.53 -5.65
CA TYR A 294 10.71 -33.30 -5.24
C TYR A 294 10.63 -32.30 -4.07
N TYR A 295 11.51 -32.40 -3.08
CA TYR A 295 11.60 -31.42 -1.99
C TYR A 295 11.86 -30.00 -2.51
N ALA A 296 12.81 -29.85 -3.44
CA ALA A 296 13.09 -28.55 -4.06
C ALA A 296 11.86 -28.00 -4.80
N LEU A 297 11.15 -28.84 -5.57
CA LEU A 297 9.92 -28.48 -6.26
C LEU A 297 8.81 -28.06 -5.28
N GLY A 298 8.61 -28.83 -4.19
CA GLY A 298 7.59 -28.54 -3.18
C GLY A 298 7.87 -27.24 -2.44
N ILE A 299 9.11 -27.02 -2.01
CA ILE A 299 9.53 -25.77 -1.34
C ILE A 299 9.37 -24.57 -2.28
N LEU A 300 9.82 -24.70 -3.54
CA LEU A 300 9.71 -23.61 -4.52
C LEU A 300 8.24 -23.28 -4.81
N THR A 301 7.39 -24.29 -4.95
CA THR A 301 5.95 -24.11 -5.16
C THR A 301 5.29 -23.42 -3.98
N MET A 302 5.63 -23.82 -2.74
CA MET A 302 5.15 -23.14 -1.52
C MET A 302 5.64 -21.69 -1.43
N LEU A 303 6.91 -21.42 -1.72
CA LEU A 303 7.46 -20.05 -1.70
C LEU A 303 6.78 -19.16 -2.74
N TRP A 304 6.58 -19.68 -3.95
CA TRP A 304 5.90 -18.95 -5.02
C TRP A 304 4.42 -18.70 -4.69
N SER A 305 3.69 -19.69 -4.17
CA SER A 305 2.29 -19.49 -3.74
C SER A 305 2.16 -18.51 -2.58
N ALA A 306 3.11 -18.49 -1.64
CA ALA A 306 3.12 -17.51 -0.55
C ALA A 306 3.29 -16.09 -1.10
N ALA A 307 4.27 -15.90 -2.00
CA ALA A 307 4.51 -14.62 -2.63
C ALA A 307 3.28 -14.17 -3.46
N ALA A 308 2.74 -15.04 -4.30
CA ALA A 308 1.54 -14.74 -5.09
C ALA A 308 0.32 -14.40 -4.21
N MET A 309 0.16 -15.04 -3.05
CA MET A 309 -0.93 -14.72 -2.12
C MET A 309 -0.77 -13.35 -1.47
N VAL A 310 0.44 -12.97 -1.05
CA VAL A 310 0.71 -11.61 -0.53
C VAL A 310 0.37 -10.57 -1.60
N GLU A 311 0.81 -10.78 -2.83
CA GLU A 311 0.50 -9.88 -3.95
C GLU A 311 -1.00 -9.86 -4.29
N ALA A 312 -1.70 -10.99 -4.17
CA ALA A 312 -3.14 -11.06 -4.32
C ALA A 312 -3.87 -10.23 -3.25
N GLN A 313 -3.39 -10.26 -2.00
CA GLN A 313 -3.93 -9.45 -0.91
C GLN A 313 -3.76 -7.96 -1.18
N VAL A 314 -2.56 -7.53 -1.59
CA VAL A 314 -2.31 -6.14 -2.00
C VAL A 314 -3.26 -5.75 -3.14
N TYR A 315 -3.32 -6.56 -4.20
CA TYR A 315 -4.21 -6.31 -5.34
C TYR A 315 -5.69 -6.15 -4.91
N VAL A 316 -6.20 -7.01 -4.02
CA VAL A 316 -7.58 -6.95 -3.53
C VAL A 316 -7.81 -5.69 -2.69
N THR A 317 -6.86 -5.31 -1.83
CA THR A 317 -6.94 -4.04 -1.09
C THR A 317 -6.98 -2.85 -2.04
N SER A 318 -6.04 -2.79 -2.99
CA SER A 318 -5.91 -1.67 -3.91
C SER A 318 -7.13 -1.53 -4.83
N GLY A 319 -7.62 -2.64 -5.38
CA GLY A 319 -8.81 -2.64 -6.23
C GLY A 319 -10.08 -2.22 -5.49
N THR A 320 -10.18 -2.53 -4.20
CA THR A 320 -11.34 -2.16 -3.36
C THR A 320 -11.31 -0.68 -3.02
N ILE A 321 -10.14 -0.16 -2.63
CA ILE A 321 -9.96 1.25 -2.26
C ILE A 321 -10.06 2.14 -3.50
N ALA A 322 -9.52 1.74 -4.65
CA ALA A 322 -9.66 2.49 -5.90
C ALA A 322 -11.12 2.64 -6.34
N GLN A 323 -11.92 1.59 -6.21
CA GLN A 323 -13.37 1.65 -6.48
C GLN A 323 -14.09 2.66 -5.60
N TRP A 324 -13.71 2.75 -4.32
CA TRP A 324 -14.27 3.71 -3.38
C TRP A 324 -13.75 5.13 -3.64
N TYR A 325 -12.46 5.28 -3.95
CA TYR A 325 -11.83 6.59 -4.19
C TYR A 325 -12.38 7.27 -5.45
N PHE A 326 -12.61 6.51 -6.53
CA PHE A 326 -13.12 7.04 -7.80
C PHE A 326 -14.64 6.92 -7.98
N SER A 327 -15.40 6.46 -6.98
CA SER A 327 -16.87 6.43 -7.08
C SER A 327 -17.46 7.84 -6.99
N LYS A 328 -18.37 8.18 -7.90
CA LYS A 328 -19.01 9.50 -7.97
C LYS A 328 -20.12 9.74 -6.92
N ASP A 329 -20.62 8.70 -6.27
CA ASP A 329 -21.74 8.78 -5.33
C ASP A 329 -21.35 8.29 -3.92
N ASP A 330 -21.81 8.99 -2.87
CA ASP A 330 -21.58 8.64 -1.45
C ASP A 330 -22.16 7.26 -1.05
N SER A 331 -23.00 6.66 -1.89
CA SER A 331 -23.42 5.27 -1.77
C SER A 331 -22.34 4.34 -2.34
N GLY A 332 -21.31 4.08 -1.54
CA GLY A 332 -20.20 3.21 -1.91
C GLY A 332 -20.67 1.85 -2.49
N PRO A 333 -19.94 1.26 -3.46
CA PRO A 333 -20.39 0.06 -4.16
C PRO A 333 -20.53 -1.14 -3.20
N ARG A 334 -21.78 -1.64 -3.02
CA ARG A 334 -22.14 -2.79 -2.14
C ARG A 334 -21.37 -4.10 -2.37
N ARG A 335 -20.55 -4.20 -3.42
CA ARG A 335 -19.85 -5.42 -3.86
C ARG A 335 -18.37 -5.19 -4.23
N SER A 336 -17.77 -4.08 -3.78
CA SER A 336 -16.39 -3.68 -4.14
C SER A 336 -15.36 -4.80 -3.92
N ILE A 337 -15.33 -5.36 -2.69
CA ILE A 337 -14.39 -6.41 -2.31
C ILE A 337 -14.55 -7.66 -3.17
N ARG A 338 -15.80 -8.06 -3.45
CA ARG A 338 -16.09 -9.26 -4.25
C ARG A 338 -15.65 -9.07 -5.71
N ASN A 339 -15.83 -7.88 -6.26
CA ASN A 339 -15.36 -7.56 -7.60
C ASN A 339 -13.81 -7.57 -7.65
N SER A 340 -13.15 -7.01 -6.63
CA SER A 340 -11.68 -7.04 -6.51
C SER A 340 -11.15 -8.46 -6.41
N LEU A 341 -11.76 -9.32 -5.59
CA LEU A 341 -11.44 -10.75 -5.48
C LEU A 341 -11.62 -11.47 -6.81
N ARG A 342 -12.76 -11.27 -7.49
CA ARG A 342 -13.02 -11.88 -8.80
C ARG A 342 -11.99 -11.44 -9.84
N ASN A 343 -11.54 -10.19 -9.78
CA ASN A 343 -10.53 -9.67 -10.70
C ASN A 343 -9.13 -10.24 -10.38
N ALA A 344 -8.77 -10.34 -9.09
CA ALA A 344 -7.49 -10.87 -8.63
C ALA A 344 -7.30 -12.35 -9.01
N PHE A 345 -8.31 -13.18 -8.75
CA PHE A 345 -8.28 -14.64 -9.04
C PHE A 345 -8.83 -15.00 -10.44
N GLY A 346 -9.26 -14.01 -11.22
CA GLY A 346 -9.79 -14.19 -12.57
C GLY A 346 -8.86 -13.57 -13.62
N PRO A 347 -9.27 -12.49 -14.30
CA PRO A 347 -8.55 -11.93 -15.45
C PRO A 347 -7.13 -11.43 -15.14
N SER A 348 -6.86 -11.00 -13.91
CA SER A 348 -5.55 -10.45 -13.53
C SER A 348 -4.69 -11.43 -12.72
N SER A 349 -5.10 -12.69 -12.62
CA SER A 349 -4.36 -13.71 -11.87
C SER A 349 -2.97 -13.99 -12.43
N GLY A 350 -2.78 -13.93 -13.76
CA GLY A 350 -1.46 -14.03 -14.38
C GLY A 350 -0.50 -12.94 -13.95
N THR A 351 -0.97 -11.69 -13.85
CA THR A 351 -0.19 -10.54 -13.39
C THR A 351 0.22 -10.69 -11.92
N VAL A 352 -0.69 -11.18 -11.07
CA VAL A 352 -0.43 -11.48 -9.66
C VAL A 352 0.59 -12.62 -9.52
N CYS A 353 0.45 -13.70 -10.29
CA CYS A 353 1.41 -14.81 -10.31
C CYS A 353 2.80 -14.38 -10.78
N LEU A 354 2.88 -13.50 -11.79
CA LEU A 354 4.14 -12.94 -12.29
C LEU A 354 4.82 -12.06 -11.22
N SER A 355 4.08 -11.16 -10.57
CA SER A 355 4.60 -10.37 -9.45
C SER A 355 5.13 -11.27 -8.32
N GLY A 356 4.34 -12.27 -7.92
CA GLY A 356 4.75 -13.26 -6.92
C GLY A 356 5.99 -14.05 -7.32
N LEU A 357 6.14 -14.40 -8.60
CA LEU A 357 7.32 -15.08 -9.12
C LEU A 357 8.56 -14.20 -8.99
N LEU A 358 8.44 -12.93 -9.39
CA LEU A 358 9.55 -11.98 -9.35
C LEU A 358 10.03 -11.74 -7.91
N ILE A 359 9.11 -11.56 -6.95
CA ILE A 359 9.45 -11.49 -5.52
C ILE A 359 10.10 -12.80 -5.04
N CYS A 360 9.57 -13.95 -5.46
CA CYS A 360 10.14 -15.24 -5.09
C CYS A 360 11.61 -15.35 -5.58
N VAL A 361 11.88 -14.98 -6.83
CA VAL A 361 13.23 -14.93 -7.40
C VAL A 361 14.12 -13.98 -6.60
N VAL A 362 13.65 -12.76 -6.31
CA VAL A 362 14.42 -11.78 -5.52
C VAL A 362 14.77 -12.32 -4.13
N ARG A 363 13.83 -12.97 -3.44
CA ARG A 363 14.05 -13.57 -2.13
C ARG A 363 15.06 -14.71 -2.18
N VAL A 364 14.97 -15.57 -3.19
CA VAL A 364 15.91 -16.68 -3.40
C VAL A 364 17.31 -16.16 -3.69
N VAL A 365 17.45 -15.17 -4.58
CA VAL A 365 18.74 -14.53 -4.87
C VAL A 365 19.33 -13.87 -3.63
N ARG A 366 18.51 -13.14 -2.85
CA ARG A 366 18.94 -12.53 -1.58
C ARG A 366 19.47 -13.60 -0.61
N ALA A 367 18.74 -14.71 -0.44
CA ALA A 367 19.17 -15.82 0.41
C ALA A 367 20.48 -16.48 -0.07
N MET A 368 20.67 -16.65 -1.39
CA MET A 368 21.91 -17.19 -1.96
C MET A 368 23.10 -16.26 -1.71
N VAL A 369 22.93 -14.95 -1.94
CA VAL A 369 23.96 -13.94 -1.72
C VAL A 369 24.36 -13.90 -0.24
N ASP A 370 23.38 -13.99 0.66
CA ASP A 370 23.62 -13.99 2.10
C ASP A 370 24.22 -15.32 2.61
N SER A 371 23.92 -16.46 1.96
CA SER A 371 24.51 -17.77 2.29
C SER A 371 25.97 -17.88 1.84
N ALA A 372 26.30 -17.35 0.65
CA ALA A 372 27.68 -17.28 0.14
C ALA A 372 28.61 -16.43 1.04
N ARG A 373 28.06 -15.72 2.03
CA ARG A 373 28.80 -15.02 3.09
C ARG A 373 29.57 -15.96 4.02
N GLN A 374 29.05 -17.15 4.31
CA GLN A 374 29.58 -18.00 5.38
C GLN A 374 30.87 -18.77 5.01
N GLU A 375 31.19 -18.90 3.72
CA GLU A 375 32.27 -19.79 3.26
C GLU A 375 33.58 -19.09 2.81
N GLY A 376 33.70 -17.76 2.87
CA GLY A 376 34.88 -17.07 2.32
C GLY A 376 35.41 -15.88 3.13
N ALA A 377 36.75 -15.68 3.09
CA ALA A 377 37.44 -14.56 3.70
C ALA A 377 36.85 -13.19 3.26
N PRO A 378 36.73 -12.21 4.18
CA PRO A 378 36.08 -10.92 3.89
C PRO A 378 36.97 -10.03 3.01
N GLY A 379 36.78 -10.12 1.69
CA GLY A 379 37.30 -9.14 0.75
C GLY A 379 36.40 -7.90 0.67
N MET A 380 36.97 -6.69 0.71
CA MET A 380 36.22 -5.43 0.57
C MET A 380 35.34 -5.38 -0.69
N VAL A 381 35.82 -5.96 -1.80
CA VAL A 381 35.07 -6.04 -3.07
C VAL A 381 33.79 -6.87 -2.92
N LYS A 382 33.82 -7.96 -2.14
CA LYS A 382 32.65 -8.82 -1.89
C LYS A 382 31.58 -8.08 -1.08
N ILE A 383 32.01 -7.29 -0.09
CA ILE A 383 31.10 -6.47 0.74
C ILE A 383 30.44 -5.37 -0.10
N VAL A 384 31.21 -4.68 -0.95
CA VAL A 384 30.68 -3.63 -1.82
C VAL A 384 29.69 -4.22 -2.83
N LEU A 385 30.03 -5.32 -3.50
CA LEU A 385 29.14 -5.99 -4.44
C LEU A 385 27.85 -6.48 -3.76
N GLN A 386 27.94 -7.02 -2.54
CA GLN A 386 26.78 -7.45 -1.75
C GLN A 386 25.87 -6.27 -1.40
N CYS A 387 26.44 -5.15 -0.97
CA CYS A 387 25.67 -3.93 -0.70
C CYS A 387 24.92 -3.48 -1.96
N CYS A 388 25.61 -3.41 -3.11
CA CYS A 388 25.00 -3.04 -4.38
C CYS A 388 23.87 -3.98 -4.80
N VAL A 389 24.06 -5.30 -4.68
CA VAL A 389 23.02 -6.29 -5.02
C VAL A 389 21.83 -6.15 -4.08
N ASN A 390 22.05 -6.04 -2.76
CA ASN A 390 20.97 -5.90 -1.80
C ASN A 390 20.19 -4.58 -2.01
N THR A 391 20.87 -3.48 -2.35
CA THR A 391 20.20 -2.22 -2.71
C THR A 391 19.36 -2.38 -3.97
N LEU A 392 19.89 -3.02 -5.01
CA LEU A 392 19.17 -3.25 -6.27
C LEU A 392 17.94 -4.13 -6.06
N LEU A 393 18.07 -5.22 -5.30
CA LEU A 393 16.94 -6.09 -4.95
C LEU A 393 15.88 -5.35 -4.12
N SER A 394 16.29 -4.45 -3.22
CA SER A 394 15.37 -3.64 -2.42
C SER A 394 14.63 -2.59 -3.27
N ALA A 395 15.31 -1.99 -4.24
CA ALA A 395 14.68 -1.08 -5.20
C ALA A 395 13.65 -1.79 -6.08
N PHE A 396 13.92 -3.05 -6.45
CA PHE A 396 12.96 -3.87 -7.16
C PHE A 396 11.72 -4.19 -6.30
N ASP A 397 11.91 -4.61 -5.05
CA ASP A 397 10.80 -4.87 -4.11
C ASP A 397 9.89 -3.64 -3.97
N PHE A 398 10.49 -2.45 -3.83
CA PHE A 398 9.79 -1.17 -3.77
C PHE A 398 8.99 -0.89 -5.05
N LEU A 399 9.59 -1.04 -6.24
CA LEU A 399 8.89 -0.82 -7.51
C LEU A 399 7.74 -1.84 -7.71
N ASN A 400 7.95 -3.09 -7.31
CA ASN A 400 6.94 -4.15 -7.44
C ASN A 400 5.69 -3.84 -6.60
N LYS A 401 5.87 -3.32 -5.37
CA LYS A 401 4.78 -2.85 -4.49
C LYS A 401 3.86 -1.86 -5.21
N PHE A 402 4.41 -0.82 -5.84
CA PHE A 402 3.63 0.16 -6.61
C PHE A 402 3.05 -0.43 -7.89
N THR A 403 3.77 -1.33 -8.55
CA THR A 403 3.33 -1.98 -9.80
C THR A 403 2.01 -2.71 -9.60
N ILE A 404 1.86 -3.45 -8.50
CA ILE A 404 0.62 -4.19 -8.22
C ILE A 404 -0.53 -3.27 -7.83
N ASN A 405 -0.25 -2.19 -7.10
CA ASN A 405 -1.25 -1.14 -6.85
C ASN A 405 -1.79 -0.58 -8.19
N PHE A 406 -0.90 -0.28 -9.15
CA PHE A 406 -1.28 0.17 -10.48
C PHE A 406 -2.03 -0.88 -11.30
N ALA A 407 -1.62 -2.16 -11.24
CA ALA A 407 -2.32 -3.25 -11.89
C ALA A 407 -3.75 -3.41 -11.36
N ALA A 408 -3.96 -3.23 -10.05
CA ALA A 408 -5.28 -3.27 -9.45
C ALA A 408 -6.17 -2.11 -9.91
N ILE A 409 -5.63 -0.89 -10.01
CA ILE A 409 -6.37 0.31 -10.45
C ILE A 409 -6.70 0.23 -11.94
N THR A 410 -5.73 -0.11 -12.78
CA THR A 410 -5.85 -0.02 -14.26
C THR A 410 -6.37 -1.31 -14.90
N GLY A 411 -6.02 -2.47 -14.35
CA GLY A 411 -6.32 -3.78 -14.96
C GLY A 411 -5.40 -4.16 -16.12
N GLU A 412 -4.26 -3.48 -16.26
CA GLU A 412 -3.26 -3.78 -17.28
C GLU A 412 -2.31 -4.92 -16.88
N SER A 413 -1.55 -5.42 -17.85
CA SER A 413 -0.48 -6.41 -17.64
C SER A 413 0.67 -5.85 -16.81
N TYR A 414 1.44 -6.75 -16.17
CA TYR A 414 2.52 -6.39 -15.25
C TYR A 414 3.51 -5.36 -15.84
N CYS A 415 4.04 -5.60 -17.04
CA CYS A 415 5.05 -4.72 -17.63
C CYS A 415 4.52 -3.31 -17.90
N THR A 416 3.26 -3.20 -18.30
CA THR A 416 2.59 -1.90 -18.52
C THR A 416 2.38 -1.19 -17.19
N SER A 417 1.91 -1.90 -16.17
CA SER A 417 1.76 -1.37 -14.81
C SER A 417 3.10 -0.95 -14.19
N ALA A 418 4.17 -1.70 -14.43
CA ALA A 418 5.52 -1.39 -13.95
C ALA A 418 6.05 -0.13 -14.61
N ARG A 419 5.80 0.05 -15.92
CA ARG A 419 6.13 1.28 -16.64
C ARG A 419 5.39 2.48 -16.07
N MET A 420 4.09 2.35 -15.79
CA MET A 420 3.29 3.42 -15.17
C MET A 420 3.81 3.76 -13.76
N ALA A 421 4.11 2.74 -12.95
CA ALA A 421 4.70 2.91 -11.62
C ALA A 421 6.06 3.61 -11.68
N TYR A 422 6.93 3.19 -12.59
CA TYR A 422 8.25 3.80 -12.79
C TYR A 422 8.15 5.28 -13.20
N GLU A 423 7.28 5.64 -14.15
CA GLU A 423 7.09 7.04 -14.56
C GLU A 423 6.56 7.93 -13.43
N LEU A 424 5.61 7.40 -12.62
CA LEU A 424 5.11 8.12 -11.46
C LEU A 424 6.23 8.33 -10.42
N LEU A 425 6.96 7.26 -10.10
CA LEU A 425 8.06 7.29 -9.15
C LEU A 425 9.17 8.22 -9.63
N LYS A 426 9.56 8.18 -10.91
CA LYS A 426 10.59 9.08 -11.47
C LYS A 426 10.30 10.57 -11.20
N ARG A 427 9.03 10.97 -11.24
CA ARG A 427 8.60 12.36 -11.00
C ARG A 427 8.43 12.70 -9.52
N ASN A 428 8.07 11.70 -8.70
CA ASN A 428 7.62 11.91 -7.32
C ASN A 428 8.34 11.04 -6.28
N LEU A 429 9.51 10.49 -6.61
CA LEU A 429 10.20 9.45 -5.84
C LEU A 429 10.36 9.84 -4.37
N LEU A 430 10.86 11.05 -4.12
CA LEU A 430 11.11 11.54 -2.77
C LEU A 430 9.80 11.61 -1.98
N SER A 431 8.70 12.02 -2.60
CA SER A 431 7.39 12.05 -1.94
C SER A 431 6.89 10.66 -1.62
N ALA A 432 7.03 9.71 -2.55
CA ALA A 432 6.59 8.33 -2.36
C ALA A 432 7.37 7.65 -1.24
N VAL A 433 8.71 7.69 -1.32
CA VAL A 433 9.61 7.12 -0.32
C VAL A 433 9.38 7.74 1.05
N PHE A 434 9.17 9.06 1.12
CA PHE A 434 8.90 9.75 2.38
C PHE A 434 7.55 9.33 2.98
N VAL A 435 6.48 9.29 2.18
CA VAL A 435 5.14 8.88 2.66
C VAL A 435 5.19 7.44 3.16
N GLU A 436 5.78 6.52 2.41
CA GLU A 436 5.93 5.11 2.83
C GLU A 436 6.76 5.01 4.12
N THR A 437 7.98 5.55 4.12
CA THR A 437 8.87 5.46 5.30
C THR A 437 8.24 6.06 6.54
N VAL A 438 7.63 7.25 6.43
CA VAL A 438 7.02 7.92 7.58
C VAL A 438 5.78 7.17 8.02
N SER A 439 4.88 6.79 7.12
CA SER A 439 3.66 6.09 7.50
C SER A 439 3.96 4.73 8.16
N THR A 440 4.77 3.86 7.55
CA THR A 440 5.06 2.54 8.12
C THR A 440 5.72 2.64 9.51
N ARG A 441 6.64 3.59 9.71
CA ARG A 441 7.32 3.79 11.01
C ARG A 441 6.40 4.39 12.06
N LEU A 442 5.55 5.35 11.69
CA LEU A 442 4.55 5.94 12.57
C LEU A 442 3.52 4.90 13.01
N LEU A 443 2.98 4.13 12.06
CA LEU A 443 1.99 3.08 12.36
C LEU A 443 2.59 2.01 13.27
N ALA A 444 3.83 1.57 13.01
CA ALA A 444 4.53 0.63 13.89
C ALA A 444 4.75 1.20 15.31
N GLY A 445 5.12 2.47 15.41
CA GLY A 445 5.26 3.17 16.69
C GLY A 445 3.93 3.27 17.46
N ILE A 446 2.85 3.61 16.77
CA ILE A 446 1.49 3.64 17.32
C ILE A 446 1.11 2.25 17.85
N ALA A 447 1.26 1.20 17.04
CA ALA A 447 0.98 -0.17 17.45
C ALA A 447 1.79 -0.61 18.69
N PHE A 448 3.07 -0.24 18.74
CA PHE A 448 3.93 -0.54 19.89
C PHE A 448 3.45 0.15 21.17
N VAL A 449 3.18 1.46 21.12
CA VAL A 449 2.70 2.23 22.28
C VAL A 449 1.36 1.68 22.80
N PHE A 450 0.44 1.41 21.88
CA PHE A 450 -0.88 0.87 22.21
C PHE A 450 -0.80 -0.56 22.79
N SER A 451 0.09 -1.41 22.25
CA SER A 451 0.34 -2.74 22.83
C SER A 451 0.93 -2.66 24.23
N ALA A 452 1.85 -1.72 24.47
CA ALA A 452 2.43 -1.49 25.80
C ALA A 452 1.35 -1.04 26.81
N ILE A 453 0.47 -0.11 26.42
CA ILE A 453 -0.66 0.32 27.28
C ILE A 453 -1.56 -0.88 27.60
N TYR A 454 -1.88 -1.73 26.62
CA TYR A 454 -2.68 -2.92 26.85
C TYR A 454 -2.01 -3.91 27.81
N ALA A 455 -0.71 -4.14 27.68
CA ALA A 455 0.03 -4.99 28.62
C ALA A 455 -0.08 -4.49 30.06
N VAL A 456 -0.02 -3.16 30.27
CA VAL A 456 -0.22 -2.53 31.58
C VAL A 456 -1.66 -2.70 32.09
N VAL A 457 -2.67 -2.61 31.22
CA VAL A 457 -4.08 -2.80 31.60
C VAL A 457 -4.40 -4.26 31.94
N VAL A 458 -3.90 -5.21 31.15
CA VAL A 458 -4.13 -6.65 31.40
C VAL A 458 -3.40 -7.10 32.67
N SER A 459 -2.15 -6.64 32.88
CA SER A 459 -1.42 -6.93 34.12
C SER A 459 -2.09 -6.34 35.36
N SER A 460 -2.71 -5.16 35.25
CA SER A 460 -3.44 -4.55 36.37
C SER A 460 -4.80 -5.19 36.68
N THR A 461 -5.44 -5.84 35.70
CA THR A 461 -6.74 -6.51 35.88
C THR A 461 -6.61 -7.88 36.59
N PHE A 462 -5.45 -8.53 36.53
CA PHE A 462 -5.24 -9.86 37.13
C PHE A 462 -4.95 -9.86 38.65
N ARG A 463 -4.75 -8.71 39.33
CA ARG A 463 -4.91 -8.57 40.80
C ARG A 463 -5.14 -7.10 41.28
N PRO A 464 -6.20 -6.82 42.08
CA PRO A 464 -6.58 -5.47 42.51
C PRO A 464 -5.76 -4.86 43.66
N SER A 465 -4.86 -5.59 44.34
CA SER A 465 -4.01 -5.04 45.42
C SER A 465 -2.94 -4.05 44.91
N PHE A 466 -2.78 -3.93 43.59
CA PHE A 466 -1.77 -3.10 42.93
C PHE A 466 -2.24 -1.66 42.61
N CYS A 467 -3.46 -1.28 42.97
CA CYS A 467 -4.08 -0.02 42.55
C CYS A 467 -3.36 1.25 43.06
N LEU A 468 -2.60 1.16 44.16
CA LEU A 468 -1.82 2.30 44.68
C LEU A 468 -0.42 2.42 44.06
N GLN A 469 0.09 1.36 43.41
CA GLN A 469 1.43 1.33 42.82
C GLN A 469 1.41 1.74 41.33
N VAL A 470 0.31 1.52 40.60
CA VAL A 470 0.24 1.69 39.13
C VAL A 470 0.09 3.14 38.69
N THR A 471 -0.55 4.01 39.48
CA THR A 471 -0.63 5.45 39.19
C THR A 471 0.71 6.16 39.40
N VAL A 472 1.61 5.59 40.20
CA VAL A 472 3.01 6.06 40.32
C VAL A 472 3.90 5.46 39.22
N LEU A 473 3.57 4.27 38.71
CA LEU A 473 4.34 3.53 37.70
C LEU A 473 4.31 4.15 36.29
N THR A 474 3.23 4.78 35.83
CA THR A 474 3.19 5.29 34.43
C THR A 474 4.05 6.54 34.21
N VAL A 475 4.41 7.26 35.27
CA VAL A 475 5.31 8.43 35.22
C VAL A 475 6.72 8.07 35.73
N ALA A 476 6.88 7.01 36.53
CA ALA A 476 8.17 6.59 37.10
C ALA A 476 8.88 5.42 36.36
N TYR A 477 8.29 4.83 35.32
CA TYR A 477 8.89 3.70 34.58
C TYR A 477 10.11 4.06 33.71
N ILE A 478 10.41 5.35 33.54
CA ILE A 478 11.63 5.80 32.85
C ILE A 478 12.81 6.01 33.84
N ALA A 479 12.61 5.89 35.17
CA ALA A 479 13.64 6.34 36.13
C ALA A 479 13.90 5.47 37.38
N SER A 480 13.45 4.21 37.50
CA SER A 480 13.87 3.41 38.67
C SER A 480 13.98 1.91 38.44
N LEU A 481 15.09 1.52 37.84
CA LEU A 481 15.69 0.20 38.02
C LEU A 481 16.73 0.28 39.16
N LEU A 482 16.25 0.55 40.37
CA LEU A 482 17.03 0.35 41.61
C LEU A 482 16.28 -0.49 42.67
N VAL A 483 15.10 -1.02 42.35
CA VAL A 483 14.33 -1.90 43.27
C VAL A 483 14.38 -3.38 42.87
N CYS A 484 14.88 -3.71 41.66
CA CYS A 484 15.15 -5.10 41.28
C CYS A 484 16.20 -5.79 42.18
N ALA A 485 17.09 -5.03 42.83
CA ALA A 485 18.03 -5.57 43.81
C ALA A 485 17.42 -5.81 45.21
N ILE A 486 16.25 -5.25 45.51
CA ILE A 486 15.58 -5.38 46.82
C ILE A 486 14.43 -6.40 46.77
N LEU A 487 13.80 -6.62 45.60
CA LEU A 487 12.65 -7.52 45.47
C LEU A 487 12.97 -9.01 45.31
N ASN A 488 14.24 -9.42 45.31
CA ASN A 488 14.59 -10.85 45.45
C ASN A 488 14.34 -11.39 46.86
N SER A 489 13.91 -10.58 47.83
CA SER A 489 13.73 -11.01 49.22
C SER A 489 12.27 -11.20 49.68
N VAL A 490 11.23 -10.91 48.89
CA VAL A 490 9.85 -10.86 49.45
C VAL A 490 8.72 -11.53 48.65
N SER A 491 8.89 -12.01 47.41
CA SER A 491 7.73 -12.60 46.72
C SER A 491 8.06 -13.80 45.84
N ASP A 492 7.59 -14.96 46.30
CA ASP A 492 7.47 -16.22 45.59
C ASP A 492 6.44 -16.06 44.45
N LEU A 493 6.87 -15.50 43.32
CA LEU A 493 6.07 -15.38 42.10
C LEU A 493 6.30 -16.61 41.22
N GLY A 494 5.23 -17.36 40.95
CA GLY A 494 5.25 -18.47 40.00
C GLY A 494 5.55 -17.99 38.57
N ALA A 495 6.57 -18.58 37.96
CA ALA A 495 7.03 -18.32 36.58
C ALA A 495 5.91 -18.42 35.53
N ASP A 496 4.85 -19.18 35.81
CA ASP A 496 3.74 -19.44 34.90
C ASP A 496 2.88 -18.19 34.59
N SER A 497 2.80 -17.23 35.52
CA SER A 497 1.98 -16.01 35.35
C SER A 497 2.59 -15.00 34.36
N TYR A 498 3.92 -14.83 34.41
CA TYR A 498 4.66 -13.99 33.47
C TYR A 498 4.62 -14.56 32.05
N PHE A 499 4.68 -15.88 31.93
CA PHE A 499 4.58 -16.57 30.63
C PHE A 499 3.22 -16.32 29.95
N VAL A 500 2.12 -16.43 30.71
CA VAL A 500 0.76 -16.18 30.20
C VAL A 500 0.60 -14.72 29.73
N ALA A 501 1.09 -13.76 30.50
CA ALA A 501 1.04 -12.34 30.14
C ALA A 501 1.90 -12.00 28.90
N ALA A 502 3.08 -12.61 28.79
CA ALA A 502 3.93 -12.47 27.61
C ALA A 502 3.25 -13.00 26.34
N MET A 503 2.62 -14.17 26.42
CA MET A 503 1.88 -14.75 25.29
C MET A 503 0.68 -13.90 24.87
N ALA A 504 -0.07 -13.34 25.82
CA ALA A 504 -1.16 -12.40 25.56
C ALA A 504 -0.67 -11.12 24.85
N TRP A 505 0.47 -10.56 25.29
CA TRP A 505 1.08 -9.39 24.66
C TRP A 505 1.57 -9.69 23.23
N VAL A 506 2.22 -10.84 23.02
CA VAL A 506 2.65 -11.29 21.68
C VAL A 506 1.44 -11.45 20.76
N LEU A 507 0.35 -12.05 21.24
CA LEU A 507 -0.87 -12.19 20.43
C LEU A 507 -1.44 -10.83 20.01
N LEU A 508 -1.51 -9.86 20.93
CA LEU A 508 -1.99 -8.53 20.57
C LEU A 508 -1.05 -7.83 19.57
N LEU A 509 0.27 -7.96 19.74
CA LEU A 509 1.24 -7.44 18.78
C LEU A 509 1.04 -8.04 17.39
N VAL A 510 0.75 -9.33 17.29
CA VAL A 510 0.45 -9.99 16.01
C VAL A 510 -0.82 -9.39 15.38
N VAL A 511 -1.89 -9.21 16.16
CA VAL A 511 -3.14 -8.60 15.66
C VAL A 511 -2.92 -7.15 15.22
N LEU A 512 -2.18 -6.36 15.99
CA LEU A 512 -1.87 -4.97 15.66
C LEU A 512 -0.93 -4.84 14.46
N SER A 513 0.06 -5.72 14.34
CA SER A 513 0.95 -5.79 13.18
C SER A 513 0.16 -6.10 11.91
N TYR A 514 -0.79 -7.04 12.00
CA TYR A 514 -1.71 -7.31 10.90
C TYR A 514 -2.57 -6.09 10.54
N PHE A 515 -3.12 -5.38 11.54
CA PHE A 515 -3.84 -4.12 11.31
C PHE A 515 -2.97 -3.08 10.60
N VAL A 516 -1.73 -2.88 11.06
CA VAL A 516 -0.78 -1.95 10.46
C VAL A 516 -0.48 -2.34 9.01
N HIS A 517 -0.26 -3.63 8.74
CA HIS A 517 -0.02 -4.13 7.39
C HIS A 517 -1.19 -3.84 6.45
N VAL A 518 -2.44 -4.07 6.90
CA VAL A 518 -3.62 -3.73 6.08
C VAL A 518 -3.71 -2.23 5.84
N LEU A 519 -3.47 -1.41 6.86
CA LEU A 519 -3.52 0.04 6.72
C LEU A 519 -2.40 0.59 5.83
N ASP A 520 -1.19 0.03 5.88
CA ASP A 520 -0.06 0.38 4.99
C ASP A 520 -0.42 0.17 3.52
N ASN A 521 -0.98 -1.00 3.19
CA ASN A 521 -1.46 -1.29 1.82
C ASN A 521 -2.55 -0.31 1.34
N VAL A 522 -3.44 0.13 2.25
CA VAL A 522 -4.45 1.14 1.95
C VAL A 522 -3.82 2.52 1.75
N ILE A 523 -2.85 2.91 2.60
CA ILE A 523 -2.11 4.18 2.49
C ILE A 523 -1.41 4.28 1.15
N ASP A 524 -0.70 3.23 0.73
CA ASP A 524 -0.02 3.21 -0.57
C ASP A 524 -1.01 3.32 -1.73
N THR A 525 -2.14 2.63 -1.65
CA THR A 525 -3.17 2.72 -2.68
C THR A 525 -3.74 4.14 -2.76
N VAL A 526 -4.06 4.76 -1.62
CA VAL A 526 -4.57 6.14 -1.57
C VAL A 526 -3.52 7.11 -2.09
N TYR A 527 -2.24 6.92 -1.76
CA TYR A 527 -1.16 7.72 -2.31
C TYR A 527 -1.09 7.61 -3.84
N VAL A 528 -1.17 6.39 -4.40
CA VAL A 528 -1.19 6.20 -5.86
C VAL A 528 -2.42 6.86 -6.48
N CYS A 529 -3.60 6.74 -5.88
CA CYS A 529 -4.82 7.39 -6.37
C CYS A 529 -4.70 8.91 -6.34
N TYR A 530 -4.18 9.48 -5.23
CA TYR A 530 -3.88 10.90 -5.09
C TYR A 530 -2.87 11.38 -6.13
N ALA A 531 -1.80 10.61 -6.37
CA ALA A 531 -0.77 10.98 -7.32
C ALA A 531 -1.31 10.98 -8.76
N ILE A 532 -2.16 9.99 -9.11
CA ILE A 532 -2.87 9.96 -10.40
C ILE A 532 -3.79 11.18 -10.54
N ASP A 533 -4.56 11.50 -9.51
CA ASP A 533 -5.52 12.61 -9.56
C ASP A 533 -4.82 13.97 -9.64
N ARG A 534 -3.71 14.14 -8.89
CA ARG A 534 -2.88 15.33 -8.99
C ARG A 534 -2.25 15.47 -10.38
N ASP A 535 -1.71 14.39 -10.96
CA ASP A 535 -1.14 14.43 -12.31
C ASP A 535 -2.21 14.76 -13.36
N ARG A 536 -3.45 14.28 -13.19
CA ARG A 536 -4.60 14.71 -14.03
C ARG A 536 -4.94 16.18 -13.78
N GLY A 537 -4.98 16.61 -12.53
CA GLY A 537 -5.21 17.99 -12.14
C GLY A 537 -4.22 18.92 -12.81
N GLU A 538 -2.92 18.63 -12.70
CA GLU A 538 -1.83 19.34 -13.39
C GLU A 538 -1.94 19.30 -14.91
N ALA A 539 -2.41 18.19 -15.50
CA ALA A 539 -2.70 18.14 -16.94
C ALA A 539 -3.87 19.06 -17.33
N THR A 540 -4.92 19.16 -16.50
CA THR A 540 -6.06 20.05 -16.75
C THR A 540 -5.78 21.52 -16.42
N THR A 541 -4.90 21.82 -15.47
CA THR A 541 -4.51 23.20 -15.08
C THR A 541 -3.34 23.72 -15.90
N GLY A 542 -2.48 22.85 -16.40
CA GLY A 542 -1.42 23.16 -17.36
C GLY A 542 -1.95 23.42 -18.77
N MET A 543 -3.26 23.26 -18.99
CA MET A 543 -3.91 23.68 -20.21
C MET A 543 -4.34 25.14 -20.08
N TRP A 544 -3.52 26.02 -20.62
CA TRP A 544 -3.74 27.45 -20.55
C TRP A 544 -4.86 27.82 -21.54
N VAL A 545 -5.94 28.38 -21.03
CA VAL A 545 -6.97 29.00 -21.87
C VAL A 545 -6.46 30.38 -22.25
N THR A 546 -6.29 30.66 -23.54
CA THR A 546 -5.84 32.00 -23.95
C THR A 546 -6.83 33.06 -23.49
N GLU A 547 -6.33 34.24 -23.16
CA GLU A 547 -7.21 35.37 -22.79
C GLU A 547 -8.17 35.74 -23.93
N GLU A 548 -7.80 35.45 -25.18
CA GLU A 548 -8.68 35.54 -26.34
C GLU A 548 -9.93 34.67 -26.20
N CYS A 549 -9.81 33.42 -25.75
CA CYS A 549 -10.96 32.53 -25.53
C CYS A 549 -11.95 33.10 -24.50
N LYS A 550 -11.43 33.68 -23.41
CA LYS A 550 -12.26 34.31 -22.36
C LYS A 550 -12.92 35.58 -22.87
N SER A 551 -12.17 36.40 -23.62
CA SER A 551 -12.66 37.66 -24.19
C SER A 551 -13.79 37.38 -25.17
N SER A 552 -13.60 36.50 -26.16
CA SER A 552 -14.65 36.13 -27.13
C SER A 552 -15.90 35.56 -26.45
N PHE A 553 -15.73 34.74 -25.41
CA PHE A 553 -16.87 34.23 -24.64
C PHE A 553 -17.61 35.32 -23.85
N MET A 554 -16.89 36.28 -23.24
CA MET A 554 -17.53 37.42 -22.57
C MET A 554 -18.28 38.31 -23.56
N GLU A 555 -17.75 38.50 -24.78
CA GLU A 555 -18.42 39.24 -25.85
C GLU A 555 -19.67 38.52 -26.35
N MET A 556 -19.65 37.20 -26.47
CA MET A 556 -20.85 36.40 -26.71
C MET A 556 -21.87 36.56 -25.58
N LYS A 557 -21.47 36.33 -24.33
CA LYS A 557 -22.36 36.28 -23.17
C LYS A 557 -23.06 37.62 -22.90
N TRP A 558 -22.29 38.71 -22.91
CA TRP A 558 -22.78 40.03 -22.49
C TRP A 558 -23.14 40.94 -23.66
N LYS A 559 -22.32 40.97 -24.71
CA LYS A 559 -22.55 41.84 -25.87
C LYS A 559 -23.43 41.17 -26.93
N LYS A 560 -23.65 39.85 -26.86
CA LYS A 560 -24.46 39.05 -27.80
C LYS A 560 -24.01 39.23 -29.27
N VAL A 561 -22.71 39.47 -29.48
CA VAL A 561 -22.12 39.74 -30.81
C VAL A 561 -21.93 38.46 -31.61
N HIS A 562 -21.75 37.33 -30.92
CA HIS A 562 -21.44 36.04 -31.51
C HIS A 562 -22.51 35.02 -31.13
N ARG A 563 -22.92 34.17 -32.08
CA ARG A 563 -23.90 33.11 -31.84
C ARG A 563 -23.26 31.81 -31.35
N TYR A 564 -22.07 31.51 -31.87
CA TYR A 564 -21.25 30.38 -31.44
C TYR A 564 -19.76 30.71 -31.44
N ILE A 565 -18.97 29.93 -30.69
CA ILE A 565 -17.51 29.95 -30.71
C ILE A 565 -17.04 28.50 -30.72
N VAL A 566 -16.09 28.19 -31.59
CA VAL A 566 -15.40 26.90 -31.65
C VAL A 566 -13.98 27.10 -31.12
N PHE A 567 -13.58 26.23 -30.20
CA PHE A 567 -12.24 26.19 -29.61
C PHE A 567 -11.50 24.94 -30.08
N LYS A 568 -10.19 25.10 -30.27
CA LYS A 568 -9.25 24.01 -30.50
C LYS A 568 -8.17 23.99 -29.44
N ILE A 569 -7.64 22.81 -29.17
CA ILE A 569 -6.43 22.62 -28.38
C ILE A 569 -5.27 22.48 -29.37
N ASP A 570 -4.26 23.33 -29.22
CA ASP A 570 -3.00 23.15 -29.93
C ASP A 570 -2.15 22.10 -29.21
N GLU A 571 -1.84 20.98 -29.87
CA GLU A 571 -1.13 19.85 -29.23
C GLU A 571 0.31 20.19 -28.81
N GLY A 572 0.98 21.06 -29.57
CA GLY A 572 2.37 21.45 -29.31
C GLY A 572 2.51 22.37 -28.10
N SER A 573 1.69 23.42 -28.05
CA SER A 573 1.75 24.41 -26.96
C SER A 573 0.81 24.11 -25.79
N ARG A 574 -0.11 23.15 -25.92
CA ARG A 574 -1.18 22.82 -24.95
C ARG A 574 -2.04 24.02 -24.57
N LEU A 575 -2.16 25.00 -25.46
CA LEU A 575 -3.02 26.17 -25.31
C LEU A 575 -4.38 25.88 -25.94
N VAL A 576 -5.46 26.23 -25.23
CA VAL A 576 -6.79 26.34 -25.86
C VAL A 576 -6.85 27.67 -26.59
N THR A 577 -7.09 27.61 -27.90
CA THR A 577 -7.22 28.77 -28.78
C THR A 577 -8.59 28.78 -29.44
N VAL A 578 -9.00 29.96 -29.90
CA VAL A 578 -10.22 30.10 -30.68
C VAL A 578 -9.94 29.58 -32.10
N ASP A 579 -10.79 28.67 -32.58
CA ASP A 579 -10.70 28.13 -33.94
C ASP A 579 -11.61 28.91 -34.89
N LYS A 580 -12.84 29.18 -34.47
CA LYS A 580 -13.81 29.97 -35.23
C LYS A 580 -14.75 30.74 -34.31
N VAL A 581 -15.06 31.97 -34.67
CA VAL A 581 -16.10 32.77 -34.01
C VAL A 581 -17.25 32.97 -34.99
N GLY A 582 -18.46 32.61 -34.58
CA GLY A 582 -19.66 32.75 -35.38
C GLY A 582 -20.16 34.20 -35.41
N GLY A 583 -20.52 34.67 -36.61
CA GLY A 583 -21.15 35.98 -36.78
C GLY A 583 -22.55 36.07 -36.16
N PRO A 584 -23.11 37.28 -35.98
CA PRO A 584 -24.43 37.48 -35.39
C PRO A 584 -25.60 36.93 -36.23
N GLY A 585 -25.37 36.68 -37.52
CA GLY A 585 -26.34 36.07 -38.45
C GLY A 585 -26.11 34.58 -38.74
N GLU A 586 -25.05 33.98 -38.16
CA GLU A 586 -24.75 32.57 -38.36
C GLU A 586 -25.49 31.72 -37.30
N GLY A 587 -26.08 30.61 -37.74
CA GLY A 587 -26.96 29.78 -36.95
C GLY A 587 -26.31 28.48 -36.45
N TYR A 588 -27.16 27.53 -36.05
CA TYR A 588 -26.73 26.20 -35.64
C TYR A 588 -26.10 25.40 -36.81
N ASP A 589 -26.65 25.53 -38.02
CA ASP A 589 -26.15 24.79 -39.18
C ASP A 589 -24.72 25.20 -39.55
N ASP A 590 -24.38 26.49 -39.39
CA ASP A 590 -23.03 27.01 -39.61
C ASP A 590 -22.03 26.51 -38.57
N LEU A 591 -22.49 26.36 -37.32
CA LEU A 591 -21.72 25.73 -36.25
C LEU A 591 -21.46 24.26 -36.59
N ALA A 592 -22.48 23.49 -36.95
CA ALA A 592 -22.32 22.08 -37.31
C ALA A 592 -21.39 21.89 -38.51
N ALA A 593 -21.44 22.78 -39.50
CA ALA A 593 -20.54 22.78 -40.66
C ALA A 593 -19.09 23.13 -40.30
N SER A 594 -18.86 23.86 -39.20
CA SER A 594 -17.51 24.24 -38.75
C SER A 594 -16.77 23.14 -37.99
N LEU A 595 -17.45 22.04 -37.62
CA LEU A 595 -16.85 20.94 -36.87
C LEU A 595 -16.20 19.91 -37.81
N PRO A 596 -14.92 19.56 -37.60
CA PRO A 596 -14.20 18.58 -38.44
C PRO A 596 -14.67 17.14 -38.18
N LYS A 597 -14.59 16.26 -39.18
CA LYS A 597 -15.01 14.85 -39.04
C LYS A 597 -13.91 13.94 -38.48
N ASP A 598 -12.67 14.40 -38.51
CA ASP A 598 -11.43 13.66 -38.24
C ASP A 598 -10.69 14.16 -36.98
N ASP A 599 -11.15 15.25 -36.37
CA ASP A 599 -10.54 15.83 -35.18
C ASP A 599 -11.58 16.30 -34.15
N CYS A 600 -11.15 16.47 -32.91
CA CYS A 600 -12.01 16.91 -31.81
C CYS A 600 -12.04 18.44 -31.69
N ARG A 601 -13.16 18.99 -31.20
CA ARG A 601 -13.32 20.43 -30.93
C ARG A 601 -14.22 20.66 -29.72
N TYR A 602 -14.12 21.84 -29.11
CA TYR A 602 -15.19 22.33 -28.23
C TYR A 602 -15.96 23.42 -28.94
N ALA A 603 -17.25 23.50 -28.69
CA ALA A 603 -18.05 24.62 -29.14
C ALA A 603 -18.92 25.15 -28.01
N VAL A 604 -19.16 26.45 -28.03
CA VAL A 604 -20.16 27.10 -27.19
C VAL A 604 -21.19 27.73 -28.11
N PHE A 605 -22.46 27.47 -27.84
CA PHE A 605 -23.58 27.96 -28.64
C PHE A 605 -24.60 28.64 -27.73
N ASP A 606 -24.97 29.87 -28.06
CA ASP A 606 -26.02 30.60 -27.37
C ASP A 606 -27.35 30.35 -28.08
N PHE A 607 -28.19 29.49 -27.50
CA PHE A 607 -29.49 29.14 -28.04
C PHE A 607 -30.57 30.06 -27.49
N ASP A 608 -31.17 30.85 -28.37
CA ASP A 608 -32.30 31.71 -28.08
C ASP A 608 -33.62 31.03 -28.46
N PHE A 609 -34.57 31.06 -27.53
CA PHE A 609 -35.89 30.48 -27.73
C PHE A 609 -36.96 31.38 -27.13
N VAL A 610 -38.19 31.22 -27.62
CA VAL A 610 -39.35 31.96 -27.15
C VAL A 610 -40.19 31.01 -26.31
N THR A 611 -40.37 31.32 -25.02
CA THR A 611 -41.23 30.52 -24.14
C THR A 611 -42.70 30.72 -24.48
N VAL A 612 -43.56 29.82 -23.98
CA VAL A 612 -45.03 29.86 -24.17
C VAL A 612 -45.62 31.23 -23.78
N ASP A 613 -45.03 31.89 -22.79
CA ASP A 613 -45.39 33.24 -22.32
C ASP A 613 -44.95 34.38 -23.27
N LYS A 614 -44.44 34.06 -24.46
CA LYS A 614 -43.84 35.00 -25.44
C LYS A 614 -42.62 35.78 -24.91
N CYS A 615 -41.96 35.29 -23.86
CA CYS A 615 -40.70 35.86 -23.39
C CYS A 615 -39.51 35.25 -24.15
N ARG A 616 -38.59 36.10 -24.62
CA ARG A 616 -37.31 35.65 -25.19
C ARG A 616 -36.37 35.26 -24.06
N LYS A 617 -35.89 34.02 -24.08
CA LYS A 617 -34.85 33.53 -23.17
C LYS A 617 -33.69 32.97 -23.99
N SER A 618 -32.50 32.96 -23.41
CA SER A 618 -31.31 32.38 -24.03
C SER A 618 -30.61 31.45 -23.05
N LYS A 619 -30.16 30.29 -23.52
CA LYS A 619 -29.40 29.31 -22.74
C LYS A 619 -28.11 29.00 -23.49
N ILE A 620 -26.99 29.02 -22.76
CA ILE A 620 -25.67 28.75 -23.32
C ILE A 620 -25.38 27.25 -23.19
N PHE A 621 -25.11 26.62 -24.33
CA PHE A 621 -24.75 25.21 -24.46
C PHE A 621 -23.24 25.09 -24.69
N PHE A 622 -22.60 24.20 -23.94
CA PHE A 622 -21.23 23.76 -24.20
C PHE A 622 -21.26 22.38 -24.85
N ILE A 623 -20.67 22.27 -26.03
CA ILE A 623 -20.68 21.08 -26.88
C ILE A 623 -19.24 20.55 -26.96
N ALA A 624 -19.03 19.32 -26.50
CA ALA A 624 -17.78 18.60 -26.69
C ALA A 624 -17.92 17.65 -27.89
N TRP A 625 -17.25 18.00 -28.99
CA TRP A 625 -17.27 17.27 -30.25
C TRP A 625 -16.10 16.29 -30.34
N SER A 626 -16.41 15.00 -30.48
CA SER A 626 -15.42 13.92 -30.50
C SER A 626 -15.81 12.82 -31.50
N PRO A 627 -15.56 13.02 -32.80
CA PRO A 627 -16.06 12.13 -33.84
C PRO A 627 -15.42 10.74 -33.75
N THR A 628 -16.15 9.69 -34.13
CA THR A 628 -15.64 8.32 -34.06
C THR A 628 -14.36 8.10 -34.87
N ALA A 629 -14.14 8.85 -35.95
CA ALA A 629 -12.95 8.78 -36.79
C ALA A 629 -11.70 9.50 -36.22
N SER A 630 -11.81 10.30 -35.14
CA SER A 630 -10.65 11.05 -34.64
C SER A 630 -9.62 10.18 -33.93
N ARG A 631 -8.38 10.67 -33.90
CA ARG A 631 -7.24 9.99 -33.27
C ARG A 631 -7.50 9.77 -31.79
N ILE A 632 -7.18 8.57 -31.29
CA ILE A 632 -7.38 8.18 -29.87
C ILE A 632 -6.72 9.19 -28.92
N ARG A 633 -5.52 9.67 -29.27
CA ARG A 633 -4.78 10.69 -28.51
C ARG A 633 -5.54 12.03 -28.43
N ALA A 634 -6.11 12.49 -29.54
CA ALA A 634 -6.93 13.71 -29.57
C ALA A 634 -8.21 13.55 -28.73
N LYS A 635 -8.90 12.41 -28.83
CA LYS A 635 -10.08 12.12 -27.98
C LYS A 635 -9.74 12.15 -26.50
N MET A 636 -8.61 11.56 -26.11
CA MET A 636 -8.13 11.57 -24.73
C MET A 636 -7.83 12.99 -24.24
N LEU A 637 -7.10 13.76 -25.05
CA LEU A 637 -6.74 15.14 -24.76
C LEU A 637 -8.00 15.99 -24.57
N TYR A 638 -8.91 16.00 -25.54
CA TYR A 638 -10.16 16.76 -25.45
C TYR A 638 -11.11 16.24 -24.35
N ALA A 639 -11.09 14.96 -23.99
CA ALA A 639 -11.92 14.46 -22.90
C ALA A 639 -11.42 14.96 -21.52
N THR A 640 -10.10 14.99 -21.31
CA THR A 640 -9.49 15.41 -20.03
C THR A 640 -9.46 16.91 -19.84
N SER A 641 -9.18 17.62 -20.91
CA SER A 641 -9.06 19.06 -20.96
C SER A 641 -10.38 19.82 -20.80
N LYS A 642 -11.51 19.14 -21.03
CA LYS A 642 -12.85 19.74 -21.07
C LYS A 642 -13.18 20.53 -19.82
N ASP A 643 -12.92 19.93 -18.65
CA ASP A 643 -13.27 20.54 -17.36
C ASP A 643 -12.43 21.78 -17.05
N GLY A 644 -11.21 21.87 -17.60
CA GLY A 644 -10.35 23.05 -17.51
C GLY A 644 -10.95 24.24 -18.25
N LEU A 645 -11.34 24.04 -19.52
CA LEU A 645 -11.98 25.08 -20.31
C LEU A 645 -13.35 25.46 -19.74
N ARG A 646 -14.18 24.48 -19.37
CA ARG A 646 -15.50 24.72 -18.76
C ARG A 646 -15.39 25.63 -17.53
N ARG A 647 -14.43 25.37 -16.63
CA ARG A 647 -14.21 26.20 -15.43
C ARG A 647 -13.80 27.63 -15.76
N ALA A 648 -13.09 27.84 -16.87
CA ALA A 648 -12.71 29.17 -17.33
C ALA A 648 -13.90 29.96 -17.93
N LEU A 649 -14.92 29.26 -18.44
CA LEU A 649 -16.09 29.83 -19.11
C LEU A 649 -17.32 29.83 -18.17
N ASP A 650 -17.36 30.78 -17.23
CA ASP A 650 -18.46 30.88 -16.26
C ASP A 650 -19.78 31.37 -16.90
N GLY A 651 -20.87 30.61 -16.74
CA GLY A 651 -22.19 30.92 -17.30
C GLY A 651 -22.74 29.91 -18.32
N ILE A 652 -22.10 28.74 -18.48
CA ILE A 652 -22.63 27.63 -19.28
C ILE A 652 -23.83 26.99 -18.55
N HIS A 653 -24.95 26.80 -19.25
CA HIS A 653 -26.18 26.25 -18.69
C HIS A 653 -26.28 24.73 -18.89
N TYR A 654 -25.93 24.25 -20.08
CA TYR A 654 -26.07 22.85 -20.47
C TYR A 654 -24.81 22.33 -21.13
N GLU A 655 -24.54 21.03 -20.95
CA GLU A 655 -23.42 20.34 -21.55
C GLU A 655 -23.91 19.22 -22.46
N VAL A 656 -23.39 19.16 -23.68
CA VAL A 656 -23.68 18.14 -24.68
C VAL A 656 -22.34 17.50 -25.10
N GLN A 657 -22.29 16.18 -25.11
CA GLN A 657 -21.19 15.44 -25.73
C GLN A 657 -21.73 14.75 -26.97
N ALA A 658 -21.06 14.93 -28.09
CA ALA A 658 -21.51 14.38 -29.37
C ALA A 658 -20.35 13.71 -30.11
N THR A 659 -20.63 12.51 -30.60
CA THR A 659 -19.72 11.71 -31.43
C THR A 659 -20.14 11.64 -32.89
N ASP A 660 -21.39 12.01 -33.17
CA ASP A 660 -21.97 12.10 -34.50
C ASP A 660 -22.84 13.38 -34.59
N PRO A 661 -22.94 14.05 -35.75
CA PRO A 661 -23.73 15.28 -35.86
C PRO A 661 -25.21 15.08 -35.48
N THR A 662 -25.75 13.86 -35.62
CA THR A 662 -27.12 13.56 -35.21
C THR A 662 -27.34 13.67 -33.69
N GLU A 663 -26.29 13.41 -32.88
CA GLU A 663 -26.38 13.46 -31.41
C GLU A 663 -26.41 14.89 -30.85
N MET A 664 -26.01 15.87 -31.65
CA MET A 664 -26.07 17.28 -31.29
C MET A 664 -27.17 18.06 -32.00
N GLY A 665 -28.07 17.40 -32.74
CA GLY A 665 -29.08 18.03 -33.58
C GLY A 665 -29.90 19.10 -32.85
N ILE A 666 -30.41 20.09 -33.61
CA ILE A 666 -31.12 21.25 -33.05
C ILE A 666 -32.30 20.83 -32.14
N ASP A 667 -32.98 19.73 -32.48
CA ASP A 667 -34.07 19.16 -31.70
C ASP A 667 -33.62 18.74 -30.29
N VAL A 668 -32.42 18.17 -30.15
CA VAL A 668 -31.84 17.74 -28.86
C VAL A 668 -31.50 18.96 -27.99
N ILE A 669 -31.01 20.03 -28.61
CA ILE A 669 -30.72 21.29 -27.92
C ILE A 669 -32.02 21.94 -27.45
N GLN A 670 -33.04 21.96 -28.30
CA GLN A 670 -34.34 22.51 -27.99
C GLN A 670 -35.05 21.73 -26.87
N ASP A 671 -34.99 20.40 -26.89
CA ASP A 671 -35.54 19.54 -25.83
C ASP A 671 -34.87 19.76 -24.48
N ARG A 672 -33.57 20.07 -24.45
CA ARG A 672 -32.87 20.42 -23.21
C ARG A 672 -33.09 21.87 -22.77
N ALA A 673 -33.47 22.75 -23.70
CA ALA A 673 -33.71 24.15 -23.45
C ALA A 673 -35.12 24.45 -22.92
N ASN A 674 -36.12 23.66 -23.33
CA ASN A 674 -37.48 23.68 -22.76
C ASN A 674 -37.50 23.09 -21.35
#